data_AF-A0A4V2S749-F1
#
_entry.id   AF-A0A4V2S749-F1
#
_cell.length_a   1.000
_cell.length_b   1.000
_cell.length_c   1.000
_cell.angle_alpha   90.00
_cell.angle_beta   90.00
_cell.angle_gamma   90.00
#
_symmetry.space_group_name_H-M   'P 1'
#
loop_
_entity.id
_entity.type
_entity.pdbx_description
1 polymer ?
#
loop_
_entity_poly.entity_id
_entity_poly.type
_entity_poly.pdbx_seq_one_letter_code
_entity_poly.pdbx_strand_id
1 'polypeptide(L)'
;MAALETAAAKALEKSLTTALAQLTKRLWTNRLSPAARREKAASDVIKQLTAHDFSGQLRLTAVLPELSTGISLKQVKAAIGGPTFQGLLHELVAARIMGMPELVVTCVRQNMEIAFRLAFPQSDPDRIAAFAHGLFDELDRVVADLAGKIDDGKGLRELREGAAVTLINAASNSIRRHNSHLLLPKTLAEAGAALDWEATYRNQARTAHGRIEPPDFERKRSVPIDSLFVSPRIRPRVDGNVNAVLDVGGLRNVIDRTVLLGDPGGGKSTATNMLAWLFAGTRNDLVPFVVVVRNSATQRRSILEQIESWLRSYYQSPAPPDAVEGLLLSGRALVVFDGLDELIDTSKRREMTERIELFCTRYPLAKVLVTSRRVGYEEAALDPTVFEVYELAEFSDDNVRTYVTNWFTQVGKADDDAAHELAASFIQESAAVPELRRNPLMLALMCIIYRGHMWIPRNRPEMYEHCAKLLFEKWDSSRQIYVGLKASAHVDGAIKQLAYWMFTDPEAAQGVRESELVREATTYLEPAFSTRPEAEQAAQQFIDFCRGRGWVLTDVGTTADGEALFAFTHRTFMEYFAAYELTRQHNGPEKVAKAILPHVAAAEWQIVAELAVQISNKHWRDGAARILRTILDNRRFSSVVSRHNITRFAIRCLGFAHIPVPLAAEIGQAFVATTLQFVAAGNLLRPERIAIVPELREPVENEILTALATAVMSNDRISRDVATEIVVHLYNSHSDEALIAPTPEDMARWHTHQQALFKAVRTEIHDRRDSSIWFMAWRQGLISIQQLVRESPYADQYPLSILFAASISTYTRDGWGSWGPFMARRLLQSGPEADDYSATWEEVKWLGHFMDTLGHPPWVLPFVHVRIGGVQSADLRLDTLNSDCGWALLCLMLIDIEATGVEKFLQPSHGDSRNYDQAEAALAWRRAAYTALPQWLSAVIDAMPAKRRDLVVAWLDNQVDFVVRE
;
A
#
# COMPACT_ATOMS: atom_id res chain seq x y z
N MET A 1 8.02 6.05 41.72
CA MET A 1 6.77 5.40 42.11
C MET A 1 5.60 5.88 41.24
N ALA A 2 5.08 7.10 41.43
CA ALA A 2 4.04 7.66 40.55
C ALA A 2 4.39 7.57 39.06
N ALA A 3 5.62 7.91 38.67
CA ALA A 3 6.09 7.79 37.28
C ALA A 3 6.17 6.35 36.72
N LEU A 4 6.21 5.33 37.60
CA LEU A 4 6.20 3.92 37.23
C LEU A 4 4.77 3.39 37.10
N GLU A 5 3.88 3.79 38.02
CA GLU A 5 2.43 3.56 37.91
C GLU A 5 1.86 4.20 36.65
N THR A 6 2.24 5.44 36.32
CA THR A 6 1.87 6.08 35.05
C THR A 6 2.41 5.31 33.84
N ALA A 7 3.60 4.71 33.93
CA ALA A 7 4.19 3.95 32.83
C ALA A 7 3.49 2.59 32.64
N ALA A 8 3.19 1.88 33.73
CA ALA A 8 2.45 0.63 33.71
C ALA A 8 1.00 0.83 33.28
N ALA A 9 0.34 1.90 33.75
CA ALA A 9 -1.00 2.28 33.30
C ALA A 9 -1.02 2.62 31.80
N LYS A 10 -0.07 3.41 31.31
CA LYS A 10 0.07 3.68 29.86
C LYS A 10 0.41 2.44 29.04
N ALA A 11 1.23 1.54 29.58
CA ALA A 11 1.54 0.26 28.96
C ALA A 11 0.30 -0.63 28.86
N LEU A 12 -0.52 -0.66 29.92
CA LEU A 12 -1.78 -1.38 29.97
C LEU A 12 -2.82 -0.79 29.02
N GLU A 13 -2.98 0.54 29.02
CA GLU A 13 -3.84 1.29 28.13
C GLU A 13 -3.46 1.06 26.66
N LYS A 14 -2.16 1.17 26.33
CA LYS A 14 -1.64 0.88 24.99
C LYS A 14 -1.85 -0.57 24.59
N SER A 15 -1.61 -1.51 25.51
CA SER A 15 -1.82 -2.93 25.24
C SER A 15 -3.30 -3.27 25.06
N LEU A 16 -4.18 -2.75 25.91
CA LEU A 16 -5.63 -2.90 25.74
C LEU A 16 -6.08 -2.30 24.42
N THR A 17 -5.67 -1.07 24.11
CA THR A 17 -6.04 -0.40 22.86
C THR A 17 -5.57 -1.19 21.64
N THR A 18 -4.36 -1.75 21.68
CA THR A 18 -3.80 -2.53 20.57
C THR A 18 -4.45 -3.90 20.45
N ALA A 19 -4.61 -4.65 21.55
CA ALA A 19 -5.31 -5.94 21.57
C ALA A 19 -6.76 -5.80 21.12
N LEU A 20 -7.42 -4.69 21.49
CA LEU A 20 -8.78 -4.38 21.09
C LEU A 20 -8.87 -3.96 19.64
N ALA A 21 -8.02 -3.04 19.18
CA ALA A 21 -7.94 -2.67 17.77
C ALA A 21 -7.71 -3.89 16.87
N GLN A 22 -6.90 -4.86 17.33
CA GLN A 22 -6.65 -6.11 16.63
C GLN A 22 -7.83 -7.09 16.67
N LEU A 23 -8.51 -7.23 17.81
CA LEU A 23 -9.77 -8.00 17.92
C LEU A 23 -10.85 -7.39 17.01
N THR A 24 -10.91 -6.06 16.92
CA THR A 24 -11.81 -5.36 16.00
C THR A 24 -11.43 -5.62 14.56
N LYS A 25 -10.17 -5.36 14.17
CA LYS A 25 -9.68 -5.54 12.79
C LYS A 25 -9.92 -6.98 12.30
N ARG A 26 -9.77 -7.99 13.17
CA ARG A 26 -10.05 -9.42 12.86
C ARG A 26 -11.52 -9.82 12.78
N LEU A 27 -12.42 -9.10 13.45
CA LEU A 27 -13.87 -9.31 13.32
C LEU A 27 -14.42 -8.71 12.02
N TRP A 28 -13.66 -7.80 11.40
CA TRP A 28 -14.10 -6.98 10.27
C TRP A 28 -13.61 -7.48 8.90
N THR A 29 -12.68 -8.45 8.85
CA THR A 29 -12.02 -8.91 7.62
C THR A 29 -12.80 -9.92 6.76
N ASN A 30 -14.07 -10.24 7.02
CA ASN A 30 -14.85 -10.98 6.01
C ASN A 30 -16.35 -10.69 6.03
N ARG A 31 -16.84 -10.12 4.93
CA ARG A 31 -18.27 -10.01 4.61
C ARG A 31 -18.85 -11.39 4.35
N LEU A 32 -19.52 -11.95 5.37
CA LEU A 32 -20.75 -12.72 5.18
C LEU A 32 -21.74 -12.27 6.25
N SER A 33 -22.86 -11.71 5.81
CA SER A 33 -24.03 -11.25 6.58
C SER A 33 -24.34 -12.19 7.75
N PRO A 34 -24.02 -11.80 9.01
CA PRO A 34 -24.81 -10.90 9.86
C PRO A 34 -23.91 -9.99 10.73
N ALA A 35 -23.29 -8.99 10.11
CA ALA A 35 -22.23 -8.16 10.71
C ALA A 35 -22.72 -7.04 11.65
N ALA A 36 -23.89 -6.42 11.42
CA ALA A 36 -24.28 -5.20 12.13
C ALA A 36 -24.54 -5.36 13.65
N ARG A 37 -25.10 -6.49 14.09
CA ARG A 37 -25.27 -6.79 15.54
C ARG A 37 -23.92 -7.07 16.21
N ARG A 38 -22.99 -7.69 15.48
CA ARG A 38 -21.66 -8.12 15.96
C ARG A 38 -20.67 -6.97 16.01
N GLU A 39 -20.71 -6.07 15.02
CA GLU A 39 -19.97 -4.80 14.99
C GLU A 39 -20.40 -3.89 16.14
N LYS A 40 -21.71 -3.85 16.44
CA LYS A 40 -22.24 -3.10 17.58
C LYS A 40 -21.77 -3.69 18.90
N ALA A 41 -21.85 -5.01 19.09
CA ALA A 41 -21.34 -5.67 20.30
C ALA A 41 -19.82 -5.44 20.48
N ALA A 42 -19.02 -5.54 19.41
CA ALA A 42 -17.58 -5.26 19.45
C ALA A 42 -17.28 -3.78 19.73
N SER A 43 -18.00 -2.86 19.10
CA SER A 43 -17.85 -1.42 19.33
C SER A 43 -18.26 -1.01 20.75
N ASP A 44 -19.34 -1.60 21.29
CA ASP A 44 -19.82 -1.34 22.65
C ASP A 44 -18.81 -1.87 23.68
N VAL A 45 -18.26 -3.07 23.47
CA VAL A 45 -17.16 -3.64 24.27
C VAL A 45 -15.91 -2.74 24.22
N ILE A 46 -15.53 -2.26 23.03
CA ILE A 46 -14.36 -1.39 22.86
C ILE A 46 -14.57 -0.04 23.54
N LYS A 47 -15.74 0.58 23.39
CA LYS A 47 -16.07 1.86 24.05
C LYS A 47 -16.05 1.73 25.57
N GLN A 48 -16.57 0.64 26.12
CA GLN A 48 -16.51 0.36 27.55
C GLN A 48 -15.08 0.16 28.06
N LEU A 49 -14.22 -0.42 27.23
CA LEU A 49 -12.81 -0.69 27.54
C LEU A 49 -11.90 0.53 27.39
N THR A 50 -12.06 1.34 26.34
CA THR A 50 -11.25 2.56 26.13
C THR A 50 -11.69 3.71 27.02
N ALA A 51 -12.93 3.72 27.49
CA ALA A 51 -13.39 4.66 28.53
C ALA A 51 -12.92 4.26 29.94
N HIS A 52 -12.29 3.10 30.11
CA HIS A 52 -11.85 2.64 31.41
C HIS A 52 -10.56 3.34 31.83
N ASP A 53 -10.65 4.21 32.83
CA ASP A 53 -9.48 4.87 33.40
C ASP A 53 -8.73 3.94 34.36
N PHE A 54 -7.53 3.52 33.96
CA PHE A 54 -6.63 2.69 34.78
C PHE A 54 -5.84 3.49 35.81
N SER A 55 -5.98 4.82 35.84
CA SER A 55 -5.28 5.68 36.79
C SER A 55 -5.71 5.37 38.23
N GLY A 56 -4.73 5.17 39.12
CA GLY A 56 -4.98 4.82 40.53
C GLY A 56 -5.54 3.41 40.79
N GLN A 57 -5.80 2.60 39.75
CA GLN A 57 -6.34 1.24 39.92
C GLN A 57 -5.25 0.17 40.12
N LEU A 58 -4.06 0.41 39.58
CA LEU A 58 -2.88 -0.43 39.77
C LEU A 58 -2.23 -0.11 41.12
N ARG A 59 -2.34 -1.02 42.09
CA ARG A 59 -1.76 -0.89 43.43
C ARG A 59 -0.28 -1.30 43.44
N LEU A 60 0.54 -0.73 42.56
CA LEU A 60 1.96 -1.10 42.47
C LEU A 60 2.73 -0.72 43.72
N THR A 61 2.24 0.25 44.51
CA THR A 61 2.73 0.58 45.86
C THR A 61 2.72 -0.60 46.83
N ALA A 62 1.83 -1.59 46.67
CA ALA A 62 1.77 -2.81 47.50
C ALA A 62 2.67 -3.95 46.98
N VAL A 63 3.05 -3.90 45.70
CA VAL A 63 3.83 -4.93 44.98
C VAL A 63 5.35 -4.65 45.01
N LEU A 64 5.73 -3.43 45.41
CA LEU A 64 7.10 -2.92 45.37
C LEU A 64 7.92 -2.97 46.69
N PRO A 65 7.81 -3.95 47.60
CA PRO A 65 8.89 -4.16 48.56
C PRO A 65 10.02 -4.94 47.87
N GLU A 66 11.14 -4.23 47.61
CA GLU A 66 12.48 -4.78 47.34
C GLU A 66 12.83 -5.21 45.89
N LEU A 67 12.77 -4.28 44.93
CA LEU A 67 13.68 -4.37 43.77
C LEU A 67 15.13 -4.43 44.31
N SER A 68 15.86 -5.51 44.00
CA SER A 68 17.21 -5.75 44.51
C SER A 68 18.15 -4.55 44.31
N THR A 69 19.11 -4.39 45.21
CA THR A 69 20.18 -3.38 45.12
C THR A 69 20.82 -3.40 43.73
N GLY A 70 20.63 -2.33 42.95
CA GLY A 70 21.26 -2.16 41.63
C GLY A 70 20.31 -1.96 40.44
N ILE A 71 18.99 -2.18 40.55
CA ILE A 71 18.04 -1.87 39.47
C ILE A 71 17.45 -0.48 39.64
N SER A 72 17.62 0.41 38.66
CA SER A 72 16.98 1.72 38.67
C SER A 72 15.52 1.66 38.19
N LEU A 73 14.67 2.54 38.74
CA LEU A 73 13.28 2.74 38.29
C LEU A 73 13.19 3.08 36.78
N LYS A 74 14.23 3.69 36.21
CA LYS A 74 14.32 4.00 34.76
C LYS A 74 14.43 2.72 33.93
N GLN A 75 15.19 1.72 34.39
CA GLN A 75 15.33 0.44 33.70
C GLN A 75 14.05 -0.39 33.80
N VAL A 76 13.38 -0.40 34.96
CA VAL A 76 12.07 -1.07 35.11
C VAL A 76 11.02 -0.44 34.20
N LYS A 77 10.98 0.90 34.12
CA LYS A 77 10.10 1.62 33.20
C LYS A 77 10.36 1.27 31.73
N ALA A 78 11.63 1.12 31.34
CA ALA A 78 12.00 0.72 29.98
C ALA A 78 11.60 -0.74 29.67
N ALA A 79 11.73 -1.65 30.64
CA ALA A 79 11.31 -3.04 30.48
C ALA A 79 9.79 -3.19 30.32
N ILE A 80 9.01 -2.48 31.15
CA ILE A 80 7.53 -2.44 31.05
C ILE A 80 7.07 -1.79 29.74
N GLY A 81 7.78 -0.76 29.26
CA GLY A 81 7.49 -0.13 27.98
C GLY A 81 7.98 -0.89 26.74
N GLY A 82 8.70 -2.00 26.93
CA GLY A 82 9.34 -2.77 25.86
C GLY A 82 8.38 -3.73 25.15
N PRO A 83 8.72 -4.18 23.92
CA PRO A 83 7.87 -5.04 23.10
C PRO A 83 7.61 -6.41 23.74
N THR A 84 8.56 -6.95 24.50
CA THR A 84 8.41 -8.25 25.20
C THR A 84 7.32 -8.19 26.27
N PHE A 85 7.33 -7.16 27.13
CA PHE A 85 6.30 -6.97 28.15
C PHE A 85 4.95 -6.63 27.53
N GLN A 86 4.94 -5.78 26.49
CA GLN A 86 3.73 -5.44 25.74
C GLN A 86 3.08 -6.67 25.08
N GLY A 87 3.88 -7.60 24.53
CA GLY A 87 3.40 -8.87 23.98
C GLY A 87 2.74 -9.75 25.04
N LEU A 88 3.42 -9.99 26.17
CA LEU A 88 2.87 -10.77 27.28
C LEU A 88 1.61 -10.14 27.89
N LEU A 89 1.56 -8.81 27.94
CA LEU A 89 0.38 -8.09 28.41
C LEU A 89 -0.78 -8.19 27.41
N HIS A 90 -0.53 -8.15 26.10
CA HIS A 90 -1.55 -8.48 25.10
C HIS A 90 -2.09 -9.90 25.28
N GLU A 91 -1.23 -10.87 25.58
CA GLU A 91 -1.63 -12.25 25.81
C GLU A 91 -2.56 -12.39 27.02
N LEU A 92 -2.23 -11.72 28.12
CA LEU A 92 -3.07 -11.69 29.32
C LEU A 92 -4.45 -11.09 29.03
N VAL A 93 -4.48 -9.94 28.36
CA VAL A 93 -5.72 -9.26 27.95
C VAL A 93 -6.55 -10.14 27.02
N ALA A 94 -5.93 -10.74 26.01
CA ALA A 94 -6.60 -11.63 25.07
C ALA A 94 -7.13 -12.90 25.77
N ALA A 95 -6.34 -13.51 26.66
CA ALA A 95 -6.74 -14.72 27.39
C ALA A 95 -7.98 -14.47 28.25
N ARG A 96 -8.03 -13.34 28.97
CA ARG A 96 -9.16 -12.97 29.83
C ARG A 96 -10.40 -12.56 29.04
N ILE A 97 -10.27 -11.74 28.00
CA ILE A 97 -11.39 -11.34 27.13
C ILE A 97 -12.01 -12.58 26.45
N MET A 98 -11.18 -13.50 25.97
CA MET A 98 -11.65 -14.69 25.25
C MET A 98 -12.10 -15.84 26.16
N GLY A 99 -12.00 -15.71 27.49
CA GLY A 99 -12.41 -16.76 28.44
C GLY A 99 -11.56 -18.03 28.35
N MET A 100 -10.25 -17.89 28.13
CA MET A 100 -9.33 -19.02 28.00
C MET A 100 -9.14 -19.75 29.34
N PRO A 101 -8.74 -21.05 29.33
CA PRO A 101 -8.48 -21.80 30.57
C PRO A 101 -7.39 -21.17 31.44
N GLU A 102 -7.49 -21.29 32.76
CA GLU A 102 -6.52 -20.71 33.72
C GLU A 102 -5.08 -21.20 33.52
N LEU A 103 -4.89 -22.37 32.91
CA LEU A 103 -3.56 -22.86 32.56
C LEU A 103 -2.83 -21.89 31.61
N VAL A 104 -3.55 -21.22 30.71
CA VAL A 104 -2.99 -20.21 29.79
C VAL A 104 -2.48 -19.01 30.58
N VAL A 105 -3.30 -18.49 31.49
CA VAL A 105 -2.96 -17.33 32.32
C VAL A 105 -1.75 -17.65 33.21
N THR A 106 -1.70 -18.87 33.74
CA THR A 106 -0.55 -19.39 34.52
C THR A 106 0.73 -19.41 33.69
N CYS A 107 0.67 -19.75 32.40
CA CYS A 107 1.83 -19.70 31.52
C CYS A 107 2.26 -18.27 31.18
N VAL A 108 1.32 -17.33 30.97
CA VAL A 108 1.69 -15.91 30.78
C VAL A 108 2.41 -15.38 32.03
N ARG A 109 1.96 -15.77 33.23
CA ARG A 109 2.60 -15.45 34.51
C ARG A 109 4.05 -15.94 34.57
N GLN A 110 4.28 -17.21 34.23
CA GLN A 110 5.63 -17.80 34.19
C GLN A 110 6.53 -17.14 33.13
N ASN A 111 5.99 -16.82 31.95
CA ASN A 111 6.75 -16.14 30.90
C ASN A 111 7.07 -14.68 31.25
N MET A 112 6.20 -14.01 32.00
CA MET A 112 6.49 -12.69 32.56
C MET A 112 7.62 -12.76 33.59
N GLU A 113 7.60 -13.75 34.49
CA GLU A 113 8.74 -14.02 35.39
C GLU A 113 10.06 -14.21 34.62
N ILE A 114 10.06 -15.10 33.61
CA ILE A 114 11.24 -15.37 32.78
C ILE A 114 11.73 -14.08 32.10
N ALA A 115 10.82 -13.29 31.52
CA ALA A 115 11.16 -12.04 30.84
C ALA A 115 11.82 -11.03 31.80
N PHE A 116 11.32 -10.91 33.04
CA PHE A 116 11.92 -10.04 34.05
C PHE A 116 13.28 -10.56 34.54
N ARG A 117 13.44 -11.87 34.75
CA ARG A 117 14.74 -12.47 35.12
C ARG A 117 15.80 -12.22 34.03
N LEU A 118 15.42 -12.29 32.76
CA LEU A 118 16.32 -12.03 31.63
C LEU A 118 16.62 -10.53 31.43
N ALA A 119 15.66 -9.65 31.73
CA ALA A 119 15.87 -8.20 31.68
C ALA A 119 16.81 -7.71 32.80
N PHE A 120 16.87 -8.43 33.92
CA PHE A 120 17.65 -8.07 35.11
C PHE A 120 18.53 -9.23 35.60
N PRO A 121 19.50 -9.72 34.80
CA PRO A 121 20.27 -10.92 35.12
C PRO A 121 21.21 -10.75 36.34
N GLN A 122 21.53 -9.51 36.70
CA GLN A 122 22.44 -9.16 37.81
C GLN A 122 21.74 -9.06 39.17
N SER A 123 20.47 -9.44 39.24
CA SER A 123 19.60 -9.20 40.37
C SER A 123 19.14 -10.52 40.99
N ASP A 124 18.77 -10.48 42.27
CA ASP A 124 18.38 -11.67 43.03
C ASP A 124 17.17 -12.36 42.36
N PRO A 125 17.33 -13.61 41.84
CA PRO A 125 16.29 -14.29 41.07
C PRO A 125 14.96 -14.43 41.82
N ASP A 126 15.00 -14.66 43.13
CA ASP A 126 13.82 -14.88 43.95
C ASP A 126 13.05 -13.56 44.15
N ARG A 127 13.77 -12.45 44.30
CA ARG A 127 13.18 -11.11 44.40
C ARG A 127 12.57 -10.64 43.09
N ILE A 128 13.25 -10.88 41.97
CA ILE A 128 12.71 -10.56 40.63
C ILE A 128 11.46 -11.39 40.35
N ALA A 129 11.47 -12.67 40.72
CA ALA A 129 10.32 -13.55 40.56
C ALA A 129 9.13 -13.07 41.39
N ALA A 130 9.36 -12.74 42.67
CA ALA A 130 8.33 -12.17 43.53
C ALA A 130 7.75 -10.86 42.94
N PHE A 131 8.62 -9.99 42.40
CA PHE A 131 8.20 -8.76 41.73
C PHE A 131 7.38 -9.03 40.46
N ALA A 132 7.85 -9.91 39.58
CA ALA A 132 7.16 -10.25 38.33
C ALA A 132 5.79 -10.89 38.60
N HIS A 133 5.72 -11.79 39.58
CA HIS A 133 4.47 -12.40 40.02
C HIS A 133 3.51 -11.38 40.62
N GLY A 134 3.96 -10.54 41.54
CA GLY A 134 3.10 -9.51 42.12
C GLY A 134 2.61 -8.49 41.08
N LEU A 135 3.46 -8.14 40.10
CA LEU A 135 3.06 -7.28 39.00
C LEU A 135 2.02 -7.98 38.12
N PHE A 136 2.26 -9.23 37.76
CA PHE A 136 1.32 -10.03 36.99
C PHE A 136 -0.03 -10.16 37.70
N ASP A 137 -0.04 -10.51 38.98
CA ASP A 137 -1.26 -10.74 39.75
C ASP A 137 -2.11 -9.46 39.81
N GLU A 138 -1.47 -8.30 39.91
CA GLU A 138 -2.17 -7.01 39.90
C GLU A 138 -2.69 -6.64 38.51
N LEU A 139 -1.93 -6.91 37.44
CA LEU A 139 -2.38 -6.72 36.05
C LEU A 139 -3.54 -7.67 35.72
N ASP A 140 -3.44 -8.93 36.11
CA ASP A 140 -4.47 -9.95 35.91
C ASP A 140 -5.73 -9.61 36.67
N ARG A 141 -5.63 -9.15 37.93
CA ARG A 141 -6.76 -8.67 38.71
C ARG A 141 -7.50 -7.54 38.00
N VAL A 142 -6.78 -6.55 37.49
CA VAL A 142 -7.37 -5.40 36.78
C VAL A 142 -8.02 -5.85 35.47
N VAL A 143 -7.35 -6.71 34.69
CA VAL A 143 -7.87 -7.21 33.42
C VAL A 143 -9.06 -8.16 33.60
N ALA A 144 -9.05 -9.00 34.64
CA ALA A 144 -10.14 -9.93 34.97
C ALA A 144 -11.37 -9.19 35.50
N ASP A 145 -11.20 -8.19 36.36
CA ASP A 145 -12.27 -7.31 36.84
C ASP A 145 -12.91 -6.55 35.68
N LEU A 146 -12.08 -6.06 34.76
CA LEU A 146 -12.53 -5.42 33.53
C LEU A 146 -13.31 -6.38 32.63
N ALA A 147 -12.78 -7.58 32.37
CA ALA A 147 -13.45 -8.60 31.57
C ALA A 147 -14.80 -9.02 32.19
N GLY A 148 -14.86 -9.14 33.52
CA GLY A 148 -16.09 -9.45 34.26
C GLY A 148 -17.15 -8.35 34.13
N LYS A 149 -16.76 -7.08 34.32
CA LYS A 149 -17.67 -5.92 34.14
C LYS A 149 -18.28 -5.82 32.75
N ILE A 150 -17.58 -6.34 31.74
CA ILE A 150 -18.05 -6.31 30.35
C ILE A 150 -18.92 -7.53 30.02
N ASP A 151 -18.70 -8.68 30.68
CA ASP A 151 -19.54 -9.87 30.53
C ASP A 151 -20.93 -9.71 31.18
N ASP A 152 -21.07 -8.80 32.16
CA ASP A 152 -22.36 -8.38 32.74
C ASP A 152 -23.26 -7.60 31.75
N GLY A 153 -22.68 -7.12 30.64
CA GLY A 153 -23.41 -6.65 29.46
C GLY A 153 -23.44 -7.74 28.38
N LYS A 154 -24.58 -7.96 27.72
CA LYS A 154 -24.76 -9.02 26.68
C LYS A 154 -23.68 -9.05 25.56
N GLY A 155 -22.84 -8.02 25.42
CA GLY A 155 -21.87 -7.84 24.34
C GLY A 155 -20.71 -8.84 24.30
N LEU A 156 -20.10 -9.21 25.43
CA LEU A 156 -18.92 -10.10 25.42
C LEU A 156 -19.31 -11.54 25.06
N ARG A 157 -20.45 -12.00 25.59
CA ARG A 157 -21.06 -13.29 25.26
C ARG A 157 -21.50 -13.37 23.79
N GLU A 158 -22.16 -12.33 23.27
CA GLU A 158 -22.51 -12.24 21.84
C GLU A 158 -21.27 -12.19 20.91
N LEU A 159 -20.16 -11.62 21.38
CA LEU A 159 -18.89 -11.56 20.64
C LEU A 159 -18.18 -12.93 20.63
N ARG A 160 -18.24 -13.68 21.74
CA ARG A 160 -17.77 -15.07 21.85
C ARG A 160 -18.62 -16.05 21.04
N GLU A 161 -19.94 -15.85 20.99
CA GLU A 161 -20.90 -16.70 20.25
C GLU A 161 -20.99 -16.32 18.75
N GLY A 162 -20.69 -15.06 18.38
CA GLY A 162 -20.87 -14.50 17.03
C GLY A 162 -19.62 -14.45 16.14
N ALA A 163 -18.42 -14.62 16.68
CA ALA A 163 -17.22 -14.81 15.86
C ALA A 163 -17.31 -16.17 15.14
N ALA A 164 -17.22 -16.19 13.81
CA ALA A 164 -17.51 -17.39 13.02
C ALA A 164 -16.58 -18.55 13.40
N VAL A 165 -17.11 -19.76 13.50
CA VAL A 165 -16.42 -21.01 13.88
C VAL A 165 -15.06 -21.18 13.17
N THR A 166 -14.89 -20.74 11.93
CA THR A 166 -13.61 -20.79 11.19
C THR A 166 -12.58 -19.74 11.63
N LEU A 167 -13.02 -18.52 11.96
CA LEU A 167 -12.19 -17.40 12.46
C LEU A 167 -11.87 -17.58 13.96
N ILE A 168 -12.82 -18.07 14.76
CA ILE A 168 -12.54 -18.58 16.11
C ILE A 168 -11.57 -19.75 16.00
N ASN A 169 -11.73 -20.70 15.07
CA ASN A 169 -10.77 -21.78 14.96
C ASN A 169 -9.39 -21.29 14.50
N ALA A 170 -9.28 -20.33 13.57
CA ALA A 170 -7.98 -19.78 13.17
C ALA A 170 -7.33 -18.92 14.26
N ALA A 171 -8.08 -18.02 14.90
CA ALA A 171 -7.60 -17.14 15.97
C ALA A 171 -7.42 -17.92 17.29
N SER A 172 -8.33 -18.79 17.69
CA SER A 172 -8.14 -19.71 18.83
C SER A 172 -7.14 -20.82 18.54
N ASN A 173 -6.85 -21.21 17.29
CA ASN A 173 -5.72 -22.09 17.00
C ASN A 173 -4.40 -21.30 16.96
N SER A 174 -4.38 -20.04 16.53
CA SER A 174 -3.20 -19.19 16.63
C SER A 174 -2.90 -18.83 18.09
N ILE A 175 -3.93 -18.49 18.88
CA ILE A 175 -3.86 -18.30 20.33
C ILE A 175 -3.56 -19.63 21.03
N ARG A 176 -4.17 -20.77 20.67
CA ARG A 176 -3.79 -22.09 21.23
C ARG A 176 -2.39 -22.52 20.82
N ARG A 177 -1.89 -22.16 19.64
CA ARG A 177 -0.51 -22.44 19.18
C ARG A 177 0.50 -21.56 19.89
N HIS A 178 0.19 -20.28 20.02
CA HIS A 178 0.92 -19.32 20.83
C HIS A 178 0.96 -19.76 22.28
N ASN A 179 -0.20 -20.09 22.85
CA ASN A 179 -0.30 -20.65 24.19
C ASN A 179 0.41 -22.01 24.27
N SER A 180 0.31 -22.92 23.31
CA SER A 180 1.04 -24.19 23.34
C SER A 180 2.56 -24.02 23.24
N HIS A 181 3.00 -23.01 22.50
CA HIS A 181 4.39 -22.58 22.44
C HIS A 181 4.84 -21.94 23.76
N LEU A 182 3.93 -21.27 24.49
CA LEU A 182 4.15 -20.71 25.83
C LEU A 182 3.94 -21.74 26.96
N LEU A 183 3.22 -22.84 26.71
CA LEU A 183 2.97 -23.97 27.61
C LEU A 183 4.19 -24.88 27.70
N LEU A 184 5.15 -24.75 26.79
CA LEU A 184 6.49 -25.32 26.96
C LEU A 184 7.16 -24.50 28.08
N PRO A 185 7.44 -25.09 29.26
CA PRO A 185 8.22 -24.40 30.26
C PRO A 185 9.61 -24.19 29.69
N LYS A 186 9.87 -23.00 29.12
CA LYS A 186 11.20 -22.65 28.65
C LYS A 186 12.08 -22.48 29.88
N THR A 187 13.15 -23.27 29.95
CA THR A 187 14.19 -23.04 30.94
C THR A 187 14.77 -21.64 30.76
N LEU A 188 15.28 -21.02 31.84
CA LEU A 188 16.01 -19.75 31.73
C LEU A 188 17.15 -19.82 30.70
N ALA A 189 17.75 -21.00 30.53
CA ALA A 189 18.78 -21.25 29.53
C ALA A 189 18.25 -21.15 28.10
N GLU A 190 17.10 -21.76 27.78
CA GLU A 190 16.49 -21.70 26.45
C GLU A 190 16.00 -20.28 26.11
N ALA A 191 15.41 -19.59 27.08
CA ALA A 191 14.96 -18.22 26.90
C ALA A 191 16.14 -17.23 26.77
N GLY A 192 17.24 -17.46 27.51
CA GLY A 192 18.50 -16.75 27.34
C GLY A 192 19.11 -16.98 25.95
N ALA A 193 19.17 -18.24 25.50
CA ALA A 193 19.69 -18.59 24.18
C ALA A 193 18.90 -17.93 23.04
N ALA A 194 17.58 -17.82 23.16
CA ALA A 194 16.74 -17.13 22.19
C ALA A 194 17.03 -15.61 22.14
N LEU A 195 17.26 -14.97 23.29
CA LEU A 195 17.62 -13.54 23.34
C LEU A 195 19.03 -13.27 22.82
N ASP A 196 19.98 -14.14 23.14
CA ASP A 196 21.36 -14.04 22.63
C ASP A 196 21.40 -14.25 21.11
N TRP A 197 20.61 -15.22 20.62
CA TRP A 197 20.40 -15.39 19.19
C TRP A 197 19.76 -14.15 18.57
N GLU A 198 18.68 -13.60 19.14
CA GLU A 198 18.00 -12.41 18.60
C GLU A 198 18.99 -11.23 18.47
N ALA A 199 19.81 -10.99 19.50
CA ALA A 199 20.83 -9.95 19.48
C ALA A 199 21.91 -10.20 18.40
N THR A 200 22.35 -11.45 18.26
CA THR A 200 23.31 -11.86 17.23
C THR A 200 22.73 -11.67 15.83
N TYR A 201 21.50 -12.13 15.61
CA TYR A 201 20.79 -12.00 14.35
C TYR A 201 20.61 -10.54 13.95
N ARG A 202 20.17 -9.67 14.88
CA ARG A 202 20.04 -8.23 14.62
C ARG A 202 21.35 -7.59 14.15
N ASN A 203 22.48 -7.97 14.73
CA ASN A 203 23.78 -7.48 14.27
C ASN A 203 24.12 -7.97 12.85
N GLN A 204 23.80 -9.22 12.53
CA GLN A 204 23.97 -9.76 11.17
C GLN A 204 23.07 -9.07 10.16
N ALA A 205 21.79 -8.88 10.49
CA ALA A 205 20.84 -8.14 9.67
C ALA A 205 21.30 -6.69 9.43
N ARG A 206 21.79 -6.01 10.48
CA ARG A 206 22.33 -4.64 10.35
C ARG A 206 23.56 -4.58 9.45
N THR A 207 24.41 -5.61 9.50
CA THR A 207 25.59 -5.70 8.62
C THR A 207 25.17 -5.96 7.17
N ALA A 208 24.24 -6.90 6.95
CA ALA A 208 23.77 -7.30 5.64
C ALA A 208 23.03 -6.16 4.90
N HIS A 209 22.19 -5.39 5.61
CA HIS A 209 21.38 -4.33 5.01
C HIS A 209 21.95 -2.92 5.19
N GLY A 210 23.05 -2.76 5.95
CA GLY A 210 23.62 -1.46 6.29
C GLY A 210 24.50 -0.82 5.21
N ARG A 211 24.50 -1.37 4.00
CA ARG A 211 25.33 -0.89 2.90
C ARG A 211 24.55 -0.81 1.61
N ILE A 212 24.85 0.19 0.79
CA ILE A 212 24.39 0.30 -0.59
C ILE A 212 25.59 0.05 -1.50
N GLU A 213 25.38 -0.81 -2.50
CA GLU A 213 26.27 -0.94 -3.65
C GLU A 213 25.63 -0.14 -4.79
N PRO A 214 25.98 1.15 -4.99
CA PRO A 214 25.57 1.85 -6.19
C PRO A 214 26.11 1.10 -7.41
N PRO A 215 25.40 1.14 -8.55
CA PRO A 215 25.99 0.62 -9.77
C PRO A 215 27.31 1.36 -10.01
N ASP A 216 28.40 0.62 -10.23
CA ASP A 216 29.70 1.17 -10.60
C ASP A 216 30.37 0.16 -11.54
N PHE A 217 30.75 0.61 -12.74
CA PHE A 217 31.31 -0.23 -13.79
C PHE A 217 32.76 -0.64 -13.51
N GLU A 218 33.44 -0.01 -12.55
CA GLU A 218 34.87 -0.22 -12.32
C GLU A 218 35.19 -1.03 -11.06
N ARG A 219 34.41 -0.88 -9.97
CA ARG A 219 34.68 -1.53 -8.68
C ARG A 219 33.37 -1.85 -7.96
N LYS A 220 33.29 -2.98 -7.27
CA LYS A 220 32.29 -3.20 -6.20
C LYS A 220 32.62 -2.29 -5.02
N ARG A 221 32.17 -1.03 -5.08
CA ARG A 221 32.26 -0.10 -3.97
C ARG A 221 30.97 -0.15 -3.19
N SER A 222 31.05 -0.70 -2.00
CA SER A 222 29.94 -0.68 -1.06
C SER A 222 30.12 0.54 -0.14
N VAL A 223 29.09 1.34 0.07
CA VAL A 223 29.10 2.51 0.97
C VAL A 223 28.06 2.34 2.08
N PRO A 224 28.24 2.95 3.26
CA PRO A 224 27.21 2.93 4.32
C PRO A 224 25.86 3.41 3.78
N ILE A 225 24.77 2.71 4.11
CA ILE A 225 23.43 3.02 3.58
C ILE A 225 23.00 4.46 3.90
N ASP A 226 23.29 4.93 5.11
CA ASP A 226 22.99 6.27 5.62
C ASP A 226 23.79 7.40 4.94
N SER A 227 24.87 7.08 4.23
CA SER A 227 25.67 8.08 3.50
C SER A 227 25.12 8.44 2.10
N LEU A 228 24.34 7.53 1.49
CA LEU A 228 23.85 7.69 0.12
C LEU A 228 22.33 7.59 0.01
N PHE A 229 21.66 6.96 0.96
CA PHE A 229 20.22 6.79 0.95
C PHE A 229 19.51 8.15 1.04
N VAL A 230 18.64 8.39 0.07
CA VAL A 230 17.71 9.52 0.07
C VAL A 230 16.31 8.93 0.06
N SER A 231 15.51 9.24 1.09
CA SER A 231 14.16 8.69 1.18
C SER A 231 13.27 9.31 0.10
N PRO A 232 12.67 8.50 -0.80
CA PRO A 232 11.56 8.99 -1.61
C PRO A 232 10.37 9.31 -0.71
N ARG A 233 9.46 10.13 -1.24
CA ARG A 233 8.15 10.38 -0.62
C ARG A 233 7.30 9.11 -0.76
N ILE A 234 6.54 8.79 0.27
CA ILE A 234 5.65 7.65 0.32
C ILE A 234 4.25 8.19 0.60
N ARG A 235 3.28 7.76 -0.21
CA ARG A 235 1.89 8.19 -0.08
C ARG A 235 0.98 6.97 0.05
N PRO A 236 -0.04 6.98 0.92
CA PRO A 236 -1.07 5.95 0.89
C PRO A 236 -1.82 6.02 -0.44
N ARG A 237 -2.04 4.86 -1.08
CA ARG A 237 -2.83 4.72 -2.30
C ARG A 237 -4.32 4.93 -2.04
N VAL A 238 -4.77 4.53 -0.85
CA VAL A 238 -6.15 4.64 -0.40
C VAL A 238 -6.16 5.11 1.04
N ASP A 239 -6.28 6.42 1.24
CA ASP A 239 -6.99 6.98 2.38
C ASP A 239 -7.16 8.49 2.24
N GLY A 240 -8.27 9.00 2.77
CA GLY A 240 -8.66 10.41 2.72
C GLY A 240 -7.74 11.38 3.48
N ASN A 241 -6.53 10.98 3.83
CA ASN A 241 -5.49 11.81 4.43
C ASN A 241 -4.37 12.07 3.41
N VAL A 242 -4.71 12.85 2.38
CA VAL A 242 -3.79 13.25 1.29
C VAL A 242 -2.55 13.99 1.82
N ASN A 243 -2.60 14.48 3.06
CA ASN A 243 -1.54 15.25 3.71
C ASN A 243 -0.46 14.38 4.39
N ALA A 244 -0.65 13.07 4.54
CA ALA A 244 0.37 12.19 5.12
C ALA A 244 1.40 11.77 4.06
N VAL A 245 2.21 12.72 3.60
CA VAL A 245 3.44 12.39 2.88
C VAL A 245 4.43 11.84 3.90
N LEU A 246 4.61 10.52 3.87
CA LEU A 246 5.57 9.82 4.72
C LEU A 246 6.91 9.74 4.01
N ASP A 247 7.97 9.64 4.77
CA ASP A 247 9.24 9.08 4.31
C ASP A 247 9.35 7.62 4.79
N VAL A 248 10.48 6.96 4.54
CA VAL A 248 10.69 5.58 5.03
C VAL A 248 10.65 5.50 6.56
N GLY A 249 11.04 6.56 7.27
CA GLY A 249 10.93 6.65 8.73
C GLY A 249 9.47 6.77 9.21
N GLY A 250 8.65 7.51 8.49
CA GLY A 250 7.21 7.60 8.71
C GLY A 250 6.52 6.27 8.43
N LEU A 251 6.90 5.60 7.34
CA LEU A 251 6.39 4.27 6.99
C LEU A 251 6.67 3.26 8.12
N ARG A 252 7.87 3.28 8.72
CA ARG A 252 8.25 2.44 9.88
C ARG A 252 7.21 2.45 11.01
N ASN A 253 6.56 3.59 11.23
CA ASN A 253 5.60 3.77 12.33
C ASN A 253 4.19 3.26 12.01
N VAL A 254 3.86 3.08 10.73
CA VAL A 254 2.51 2.71 10.27
C VAL A 254 2.44 1.30 9.66
N ILE A 255 3.58 0.62 9.45
CA ILE A 255 3.61 -0.74 8.91
C ILE A 255 2.76 -1.70 9.75
N ASP A 256 1.84 -2.41 9.10
CA ASP A 256 1.02 -3.48 9.68
C ASP A 256 0.80 -4.62 8.69
N ARG A 257 -0.08 -4.40 7.71
CA ARG A 257 -0.28 -5.24 6.54
C ARG A 257 -0.17 -4.31 5.36
N THR A 258 1.05 -4.12 4.89
CA THR A 258 1.37 -3.01 4.02
C THR A 258 1.90 -3.52 2.69
N VAL A 259 1.41 -2.96 1.59
CA VAL A 259 1.97 -3.16 0.26
C VAL A 259 2.64 -1.87 -0.16
N LEU A 260 3.93 -1.91 -0.47
CA LEU A 260 4.66 -0.77 -1.03
C LEU A 260 4.85 -0.97 -2.53
N LEU A 261 4.06 -0.23 -3.31
CA LEU A 261 4.17 -0.17 -4.76
C LEU A 261 5.17 0.89 -5.18
N GLY A 262 5.79 0.69 -6.34
CA GLY A 262 6.68 1.68 -6.93
C GLY A 262 7.26 1.19 -8.25
N ASP A 263 7.86 2.09 -9.02
CA ASP A 263 8.33 1.76 -10.36
C ASP A 263 9.55 0.83 -10.37
N PRO A 264 9.83 0.17 -11.51
CA PRO A 264 11.11 -0.48 -11.74
C PRO A 264 12.27 0.50 -11.47
N GLY A 265 13.21 0.14 -10.60
CA GLY A 265 14.29 1.05 -10.20
C GLY A 265 13.89 2.18 -9.25
N GLY A 266 12.62 2.25 -8.80
CA GLY A 266 12.10 3.25 -7.87
C GLY A 266 12.68 3.20 -6.45
N GLY A 267 13.51 2.20 -6.14
CA GLY A 267 14.17 2.07 -4.83
C GLY A 267 13.42 1.24 -3.79
N LYS A 268 12.44 0.40 -4.18
CA LYS A 268 11.69 -0.48 -3.27
C LYS A 268 12.59 -1.38 -2.41
N SER A 269 13.46 -2.16 -3.04
CA SER A 269 14.43 -3.01 -2.32
C SER A 269 15.40 -2.21 -1.47
N THR A 270 15.78 -0.99 -1.90
CA THR A 270 16.59 -0.07 -1.11
C THR A 270 15.84 0.43 0.12
N ALA A 271 14.56 0.75 0.01
CA ALA A 271 13.69 1.11 1.14
C ALA A 271 13.49 -0.09 2.09
N THR A 272 13.30 -1.30 1.57
CA THR A 272 13.27 -2.55 2.34
C THR A 272 14.57 -2.74 3.16
N ASN A 273 15.73 -2.58 2.52
CA ASN A 273 17.02 -2.67 3.20
C ASN A 273 17.18 -1.58 4.28
N MET A 274 16.78 -0.35 4.00
CA MET A 274 16.82 0.73 4.98
C MET A 274 15.91 0.43 6.19
N LEU A 275 14.69 -0.05 5.96
CA LEU A 275 13.78 -0.47 7.04
C LEU A 275 14.38 -1.62 7.85
N ALA A 276 14.88 -2.67 7.20
CA ALA A 276 15.52 -3.79 7.88
C ALA A 276 16.71 -3.32 8.74
N TRP A 277 17.54 -2.41 8.22
CA TRP A 277 18.64 -1.81 8.97
C TRP A 277 18.17 -0.99 10.18
N LEU A 278 17.13 -0.16 10.01
CA LEU A 278 16.54 0.65 11.09
C LEU A 278 15.93 -0.23 12.21
N PHE A 279 15.13 -1.23 11.85
CA PHE A 279 14.49 -2.17 12.77
C PHE A 279 15.53 -3.03 13.50
N ALA A 280 16.54 -3.53 12.80
CA ALA A 280 17.63 -4.29 13.40
C ALA A 280 18.47 -3.46 14.37
N GLY A 281 18.48 -2.13 14.22
CA GLY A 281 19.33 -1.24 15.00
C GLY A 281 18.97 -1.07 16.47
N THR A 282 17.76 -1.47 16.89
CA THR A 282 17.26 -1.28 18.27
C THR A 282 16.66 -2.56 18.84
N ARG A 283 17.07 -2.96 20.06
CA ARG A 283 16.55 -4.18 20.73
C ARG A 283 15.05 -4.15 21.05
N ASN A 284 14.48 -2.95 21.19
CA ASN A 284 13.06 -2.76 21.53
C ASN A 284 12.15 -2.62 20.31
N ASP A 285 12.68 -2.78 19.10
CA ASP A 285 11.89 -2.68 17.88
C ASP A 285 11.56 -4.07 17.30
N LEU A 286 10.80 -4.12 16.21
CA LEU A 286 10.50 -5.37 15.50
C LEU A 286 11.78 -6.06 15.00
N VAL A 287 11.75 -7.38 14.94
CA VAL A 287 12.78 -8.22 14.31
C VAL A 287 12.45 -8.33 12.82
N PRO A 288 13.26 -7.77 11.90
CA PRO A 288 12.96 -7.80 10.48
C PRO A 288 13.45 -9.10 9.83
N PHE A 289 12.54 -9.85 9.20
CA PHE A 289 12.83 -11.01 8.36
C PHE A 289 12.56 -10.65 6.90
N VAL A 290 13.62 -10.46 6.11
CA VAL A 290 13.51 -10.16 4.67
C VAL A 290 13.52 -11.45 3.86
N VAL A 291 12.43 -11.67 3.13
CA VAL A 291 12.18 -12.80 2.23
C VAL A 291 12.12 -12.25 0.80
N VAL A 292 13.11 -12.61 -0.02
CA VAL A 292 13.12 -12.24 -1.44
C VAL A 292 12.24 -13.23 -2.21
N VAL A 293 11.14 -12.75 -2.77
CA VAL A 293 10.03 -13.60 -3.27
C VAL A 293 10.48 -14.58 -4.36
N ARG A 294 11.38 -14.17 -5.27
CA ARG A 294 11.90 -15.06 -6.33
C ARG A 294 12.59 -16.32 -5.79
N ASN A 295 13.20 -16.24 -4.60
CA ASN A 295 13.91 -17.38 -3.98
C ASN A 295 12.93 -18.35 -3.27
N SER A 296 11.66 -17.96 -3.13
CA SER A 296 10.66 -18.62 -2.29
C SER A 296 9.59 -19.38 -3.07
N ALA A 297 9.45 -19.14 -4.37
CA ALA A 297 8.30 -19.59 -5.15
C ALA A 297 8.31 -21.10 -5.51
N THR A 298 9.46 -21.77 -5.60
CA THR A 298 9.52 -23.23 -5.88
C THR A 298 9.54 -24.11 -4.64
N GLN A 299 9.77 -23.52 -3.46
CA GLN A 299 9.86 -24.31 -2.25
C GLN A 299 8.45 -24.67 -1.77
N ARG A 300 8.14 -25.98 -1.75
CA ARG A 300 6.95 -26.55 -1.08
C ARG A 300 6.96 -26.37 0.46
N ARG A 301 7.86 -25.53 0.97
CA ARG A 301 8.03 -25.20 2.38
C ARG A 301 7.07 -24.09 2.78
N SER A 302 6.65 -24.11 4.04
CA SER A 302 5.97 -22.98 4.66
C SER A 302 6.88 -21.74 4.71
N ILE A 303 6.29 -20.54 4.81
CA ILE A 303 7.05 -19.29 4.93
C ILE A 303 7.95 -19.29 6.19
N LEU A 304 7.51 -19.93 7.28
CA LEU A 304 8.33 -20.08 8.49
C LEU A 304 9.63 -20.84 8.21
N GLU A 305 9.52 -22.03 7.61
CA GLU A 305 10.69 -22.86 7.26
C GLU A 305 11.62 -22.14 6.28
N GLN A 306 11.08 -21.30 5.40
CA GLN A 306 11.88 -20.47 4.50
C GLN A 306 12.67 -19.40 5.25
N ILE A 307 12.04 -18.69 6.20
CA ILE A 307 12.72 -17.72 7.06
C ILE A 307 13.85 -18.42 7.83
N GLU A 308 13.58 -19.56 8.46
CA GLU A 308 14.59 -20.33 9.21
C GLU A 308 15.73 -20.83 8.33
N SER A 309 15.42 -21.31 7.12
CA SER A 309 16.43 -21.70 6.14
C SER A 309 17.31 -20.51 5.76
N TRP A 310 16.73 -19.34 5.54
CA TRP A 310 17.44 -18.12 5.14
C TRP A 310 18.31 -17.55 6.28
N LEU A 311 17.81 -17.61 7.53
CA LEU A 311 18.58 -17.29 8.73
C LEU A 311 19.86 -18.14 8.83
N ARG A 312 19.76 -19.43 8.52
CA ARG A 312 20.90 -20.35 8.53
C ARG A 312 21.87 -20.09 7.40
N SER A 313 21.40 -19.96 6.15
CA SER A 313 22.26 -19.92 4.97
C SER A 313 22.81 -18.53 4.64
N TYR A 314 22.01 -17.47 4.80
CA TYR A 314 22.41 -16.12 4.41
C TYR A 314 22.98 -15.33 5.58
N TYR A 315 22.24 -15.25 6.71
CA TYR A 315 22.68 -14.50 7.89
C TYR A 315 23.65 -15.27 8.79
N GLN A 316 23.93 -16.54 8.46
CA GLN A 316 24.79 -17.42 9.27
C GLN A 316 24.38 -17.46 10.75
N SER A 317 23.06 -17.38 11.01
CA SER A 317 22.48 -17.22 12.33
C SER A 317 21.27 -18.16 12.49
N PRO A 318 21.51 -19.49 12.61
CA PRO A 318 20.43 -20.45 12.76
C PRO A 318 19.62 -20.17 14.04
N ALA A 319 18.30 -20.09 13.89
CA ALA A 319 17.41 -19.86 15.02
C ALA A 319 17.33 -21.08 15.95
N PRO A 320 17.28 -20.87 17.28
CA PRO A 320 16.86 -21.90 18.21
C PRO A 320 15.44 -22.39 17.87
N PRO A 321 15.07 -23.61 18.26
CA PRO A 321 13.72 -24.14 18.07
C PRO A 321 12.66 -23.15 18.52
N ASP A 322 11.67 -22.96 17.65
CA ASP A 322 10.50 -22.11 17.83
C ASP A 322 10.77 -20.60 18.07
N ALA A 323 12.03 -20.14 18.04
CA ALA A 323 12.34 -18.73 18.32
C ALA A 323 11.70 -17.80 17.28
N VAL A 324 11.72 -18.17 15.99
CA VAL A 324 11.07 -17.41 14.91
C VAL A 324 9.56 -17.45 15.05
N GLU A 325 8.98 -18.65 15.28
CA GLU A 325 7.53 -18.79 15.44
C GLU A 325 7.01 -17.98 16.64
N GLY A 326 7.75 -17.97 17.76
CA GLY A 326 7.45 -17.14 18.93
C GLY A 326 7.49 -15.64 18.65
N LEU A 327 8.42 -15.15 17.82
CA LEU A 327 8.46 -13.74 17.39
C LEU A 327 7.26 -13.37 16.50
N LEU A 328 6.87 -14.27 15.59
CA LEU A 328 5.70 -14.10 14.73
C LEU A 328 4.40 -14.08 15.52
N LEU A 329 4.25 -15.00 16.48
CA LEU A 329 3.05 -15.11 17.29
C LEU A 329 2.95 -14.00 18.35
N SER A 330 4.06 -13.47 18.88
CA SER A 330 4.06 -12.34 19.82
C SER A 330 3.93 -10.96 19.16
N GLY A 331 3.96 -10.89 17.82
CA GLY A 331 3.92 -9.64 17.07
C GLY A 331 5.19 -8.80 17.16
N ARG A 332 6.31 -9.41 17.58
CA ARG A 332 7.64 -8.79 17.61
C ARG A 332 8.39 -8.94 16.28
N ALA A 333 7.77 -9.52 15.26
CA ALA A 333 8.36 -9.75 13.94
C ALA A 333 7.76 -8.82 12.87
N LEU A 334 8.63 -8.32 12.01
CA LEU A 334 8.29 -7.76 10.69
C LEU A 334 8.75 -8.74 9.62
N VAL A 335 7.86 -9.23 8.77
CA VAL A 335 8.21 -10.03 7.61
C VAL A 335 8.09 -9.19 6.36
N VAL A 336 9.20 -9.01 5.65
CA VAL A 336 9.22 -8.26 4.39
C VAL A 336 9.30 -9.23 3.22
N PHE A 337 8.29 -9.25 2.36
CA PHE A 337 8.31 -9.96 1.09
C PHE A 337 8.74 -8.99 -0.01
N ASP A 338 10.02 -9.05 -0.39
CA ASP A 338 10.57 -8.15 -1.40
C ASP A 338 10.45 -8.74 -2.80
N GLY A 339 9.80 -8.00 -3.71
CA GLY A 339 9.76 -8.31 -5.14
C GLY A 339 8.67 -9.29 -5.57
N LEU A 340 7.40 -9.10 -5.16
CA LEU A 340 6.28 -9.93 -5.64
C LEU A 340 6.17 -9.93 -7.18
N ASP A 341 6.50 -8.81 -7.82
CA ASP A 341 6.50 -8.69 -9.27
C ASP A 341 7.51 -9.62 -9.96
N GLU A 342 8.57 -10.07 -9.27
CA GLU A 342 9.63 -10.94 -9.82
C GLU A 342 9.11 -12.30 -10.29
N LEU A 343 7.90 -12.69 -9.87
CA LEU A 343 7.17 -13.81 -10.44
C LEU A 343 6.51 -13.36 -11.75
N ILE A 344 7.12 -13.71 -12.89
CA ILE A 344 6.65 -13.33 -14.23
C ILE A 344 5.27 -13.93 -14.53
N ASP A 345 5.12 -15.22 -14.22
CA ASP A 345 3.87 -15.97 -14.40
C ASP A 345 2.82 -15.52 -13.38
N THR A 346 1.68 -15.05 -13.90
CA THR A 346 0.56 -14.55 -13.10
C THR A 346 -0.02 -15.61 -12.15
N SER A 347 -0.01 -16.90 -12.55
CA SER A 347 -0.49 -18.00 -11.71
C SER A 347 0.41 -18.23 -10.49
N LYS A 348 1.73 -18.22 -10.68
CA LYS A 348 2.71 -18.31 -9.57
C LYS A 348 2.62 -17.10 -8.65
N ARG A 349 2.39 -15.90 -9.21
CA ARG A 349 2.17 -14.68 -8.42
C ARG A 349 0.94 -14.82 -7.52
N ARG A 350 -0.17 -15.32 -8.07
CA ARG A 350 -1.40 -15.59 -7.32
C ARG A 350 -1.23 -16.65 -6.23
N GLU A 351 -0.50 -17.73 -6.53
CA GLU A 351 -0.15 -18.73 -5.51
C GLU A 351 0.65 -18.08 -4.35
N MET A 352 1.61 -17.20 -4.67
CA MET A 352 2.38 -16.51 -3.64
C MET A 352 1.52 -15.53 -2.82
N THR A 353 0.62 -14.78 -3.44
CA THR A 353 -0.29 -13.89 -2.68
C THR A 353 -1.21 -14.69 -1.75
N GLU A 354 -1.78 -15.80 -2.23
CA GLU A 354 -2.58 -16.71 -1.39
C GLU A 354 -1.76 -17.28 -0.22
N ARG A 355 -0.49 -17.65 -0.46
CA ARG A 355 0.42 -18.12 0.61
C ARG A 355 0.71 -17.03 1.64
N ILE A 356 0.92 -15.79 1.20
CA ILE A 356 1.13 -14.64 2.08
C ILE A 356 -0.14 -14.40 2.93
N GLU A 357 -1.32 -14.43 2.34
CA GLU A 357 -2.60 -14.25 3.05
C GLU A 357 -2.86 -15.37 4.06
N LEU A 358 -2.58 -16.63 3.71
CA LEU A 358 -2.65 -17.76 4.62
C LEU A 358 -1.63 -17.63 5.76
N PHE A 359 -0.43 -17.13 5.48
CA PHE A 359 0.56 -16.80 6.51
C PHE A 359 0.07 -15.70 7.45
N CYS A 360 -0.54 -14.65 6.92
CA CYS A 360 -1.15 -13.58 7.71
C CYS A 360 -2.28 -14.11 8.60
N THR A 361 -3.06 -15.06 8.09
CA THR A 361 -4.10 -15.75 8.87
C THR A 361 -3.51 -16.60 10.00
N ARG A 362 -2.36 -17.25 9.77
CA ARG A 362 -1.65 -18.06 10.78
C ARG A 362 -0.95 -17.21 11.85
N TYR A 363 -0.30 -16.12 11.43
CA TYR A 363 0.46 -15.20 12.29
C TYR A 363 -0.15 -13.80 12.25
N PRO A 364 -1.30 -13.63 12.89
CA PRO A 364 -2.08 -12.41 12.75
C PRO A 364 -1.49 -11.22 13.53
N LEU A 365 -0.52 -11.46 14.43
CA LEU A 365 0.23 -10.41 15.14
C LEU A 365 1.51 -9.98 14.42
N ALA A 366 2.03 -10.79 13.49
CA ALA A 366 3.20 -10.44 12.72
C ALA A 366 2.91 -9.26 11.77
N LYS A 367 3.83 -8.32 11.73
CA LYS A 367 3.79 -7.20 10.79
C LYS A 367 4.30 -7.68 9.44
N VAL A 368 3.68 -7.24 8.34
CA VAL A 368 4.02 -7.67 6.99
C VAL A 368 4.14 -6.47 6.07
N LEU A 369 5.24 -6.40 5.34
CA LEU A 369 5.46 -5.49 4.23
C LEU A 369 5.66 -6.31 2.96
N VAL A 370 4.92 -6.03 1.90
CA VAL A 370 5.11 -6.64 0.58
C VAL A 370 5.50 -5.56 -0.40
N THR A 371 6.55 -5.77 -1.19
CA THR A 371 6.91 -4.83 -2.25
C THR A 371 6.55 -5.42 -3.61
N SER A 372 6.05 -4.57 -4.51
CA SER A 372 5.73 -4.95 -5.88
C SER A 372 5.90 -3.76 -6.82
N ARG A 373 6.11 -4.02 -8.11
CA ARG A 373 5.84 -3.02 -9.15
C ARG A 373 4.37 -2.65 -9.14
N ARG A 374 4.08 -1.39 -9.48
CA ARG A 374 2.71 -0.91 -9.73
C ARG A 374 2.06 -1.68 -10.88
N VAL A 375 2.72 -1.63 -12.05
CA VAL A 375 2.32 -2.36 -13.26
C VAL A 375 2.43 -3.86 -13.00
N GLY A 376 1.35 -4.62 -13.25
CA GLY A 376 1.32 -6.07 -13.06
C GLY A 376 0.88 -6.53 -11.67
N TYR A 377 0.66 -5.61 -10.72
CA TYR A 377 0.19 -5.96 -9.38
C TYR A 377 -1.28 -6.36 -9.37
N GLU A 378 -2.12 -5.72 -10.18
CA GLU A 378 -3.57 -5.90 -10.12
C GLU A 378 -4.05 -7.29 -10.56
N GLU A 379 -3.27 -7.92 -11.41
CA GLU A 379 -3.50 -9.25 -11.95
C GLU A 379 -3.42 -10.34 -10.86
N ALA A 380 -2.70 -10.06 -9.78
CA ALA A 380 -2.61 -10.87 -8.56
C ALA A 380 -2.37 -9.98 -7.34
N ALA A 381 -3.31 -9.09 -7.05
CA ALA A 381 -3.24 -8.20 -5.89
C ALA A 381 -3.55 -8.96 -4.59
N LEU A 382 -2.92 -8.55 -3.49
CA LEU A 382 -3.32 -8.98 -2.15
C LEU A 382 -4.67 -8.37 -1.76
N ASP A 383 -5.40 -9.07 -0.90
CA ASP A 383 -6.72 -8.66 -0.41
C ASP A 383 -6.70 -7.21 0.14
N PRO A 384 -7.38 -6.26 -0.51
CA PRO A 384 -7.40 -4.85 -0.11
C PRO A 384 -8.16 -4.60 1.20
N THR A 385 -8.90 -5.58 1.71
CA THR A 385 -9.54 -5.50 3.04
C THR A 385 -8.56 -5.80 4.18
N VAL A 386 -7.45 -6.48 3.86
CA VAL A 386 -6.40 -6.85 4.82
C VAL A 386 -5.19 -5.94 4.68
N PHE A 387 -4.83 -5.58 3.45
CA PHE A 387 -3.61 -4.83 3.14
C PHE A 387 -3.86 -3.37 2.77
N GLU A 388 -3.14 -2.47 3.43
CA GLU A 388 -3.04 -1.07 3.06
C GLU A 388 -1.96 -0.89 2.00
N VAL A 389 -2.30 -0.22 0.90
CA VAL A 389 -1.37 0.02 -0.20
C VAL A 389 -0.78 1.41 -0.09
N TYR A 390 0.54 1.50 -0.16
CA TYR A 390 1.34 2.71 -0.20
C TYR A 390 2.16 2.73 -1.48
N GLU A 391 2.54 3.93 -1.89
CA GLU A 391 3.17 4.20 -3.15
C GLU A 391 4.46 4.99 -2.90
N LEU A 392 5.56 4.41 -3.36
CA LEU A 392 6.87 5.05 -3.40
C LEU A 392 6.88 6.00 -4.60
N ALA A 393 6.90 7.30 -4.32
CA ALA A 393 6.93 8.33 -5.34
C ALA A 393 8.32 8.45 -5.97
N GLU A 394 8.35 9.08 -7.14
CA GLU A 394 9.58 9.54 -7.78
C GLU A 394 10.37 10.51 -6.88
N PHE A 395 11.67 10.63 -7.15
CA PHE A 395 12.48 11.66 -6.51
C PHE A 395 11.99 13.06 -6.91
N SER A 396 11.79 13.91 -5.90
CA SER A 396 11.66 15.36 -6.13
C SER A 396 13.00 15.95 -6.57
N ASP A 397 12.99 17.16 -7.14
CA ASP A 397 14.23 17.83 -7.54
C ASP A 397 15.22 18.02 -6.36
N ASP A 398 14.71 18.17 -5.13
CA ASP A 398 15.54 18.22 -3.92
C ASP A 398 16.14 16.86 -3.56
N ASN A 399 15.38 15.77 -3.75
CA ASN A 399 15.91 14.41 -3.59
C ASN A 399 17.01 14.14 -4.63
N VAL A 400 16.80 14.55 -5.89
CA VAL A 400 17.80 14.44 -6.96
C VAL A 400 19.07 15.20 -6.59
N ARG A 401 18.95 16.47 -6.19
CA ARG A 401 20.10 17.30 -5.80
C ARG A 401 20.88 16.66 -4.64
N THR A 402 20.18 16.19 -3.61
CA THR A 402 20.80 15.54 -2.45
C THR A 402 21.53 14.26 -2.84
N TYR A 403 20.87 13.41 -3.64
CA TYR A 403 21.45 12.15 -4.09
C TYR A 403 22.69 12.37 -4.95
N VAL A 404 22.61 13.27 -5.94
CA VAL A 404 23.73 13.57 -6.85
C VAL A 404 24.93 14.11 -6.09
N THR A 405 24.71 15.05 -5.16
CA THR A 405 25.77 15.60 -4.32
C THR A 405 26.44 14.48 -3.51
N ASN A 406 25.65 13.70 -2.78
CA ASN A 406 26.17 12.57 -2.00
C ASN A 406 26.89 11.55 -2.87
N TRP A 407 26.39 11.27 -4.08
CA TRP A 407 27.01 10.31 -5.00
C TRP A 407 28.37 10.80 -5.47
N PHE A 408 28.50 12.04 -5.93
CA PHE A 408 29.80 12.56 -6.40
C PHE A 408 30.81 12.71 -5.27
N THR A 409 30.39 13.03 -4.05
CA THR A 409 31.27 13.08 -2.87
C THR A 409 31.69 11.69 -2.38
N GLN A 410 30.74 10.76 -2.24
CA GLN A 410 31.00 9.44 -1.65
C GLN A 410 31.60 8.45 -2.66
N VAL A 411 31.25 8.58 -3.94
CA VAL A 411 31.58 7.61 -5.01
C VAL A 411 32.54 8.19 -6.04
N GLY A 412 32.42 9.48 -6.38
CA GLY A 412 33.37 10.18 -7.25
C GLY A 412 34.73 10.28 -6.56
N LYS A 413 35.81 9.83 -7.22
CA LYS A 413 37.18 9.93 -6.69
C LYS A 413 37.76 11.36 -6.81
N ALA A 414 36.90 12.37 -6.77
CA ALA A 414 37.28 13.77 -6.89
C ALA A 414 37.57 14.34 -5.50
N ASP A 415 38.41 15.38 -5.44
CA ASP A 415 38.46 16.25 -4.27
C ASP A 415 37.07 16.87 -4.04
N ASP A 416 36.75 17.27 -2.81
CA ASP A 416 35.40 17.71 -2.45
C ASP A 416 34.94 18.85 -3.39
N ASP A 417 35.80 19.82 -3.72
CA ASP A 417 35.47 20.92 -4.62
C ASP A 417 35.12 20.45 -6.05
N ALA A 418 35.91 19.54 -6.61
CA ALA A 418 35.68 18.98 -7.95
C ALA A 418 34.44 18.08 -8.00
N ALA A 419 34.10 17.39 -6.90
CA ALA A 419 32.86 16.63 -6.78
C ALA A 419 31.63 17.55 -6.82
N HIS A 420 31.69 18.70 -6.15
CA HIS A 420 30.61 19.69 -6.15
C HIS A 420 30.41 20.34 -7.53
N GLU A 421 31.50 20.66 -8.24
CA GLU A 421 31.42 21.21 -9.61
C GLU A 421 30.81 20.21 -10.61
N LEU A 422 31.19 18.94 -10.53
CA LEU A 422 30.62 17.87 -11.35
C LEU A 422 29.14 17.65 -11.05
N ALA A 423 28.76 17.64 -9.76
CA ALA A 423 27.38 17.54 -9.34
C ALA A 423 26.54 18.72 -9.86
N ALA A 424 27.04 19.95 -9.75
CA ALA A 424 26.34 21.14 -10.26
C ALA A 424 26.13 21.09 -11.77
N SER A 425 27.17 20.72 -12.53
CA SER A 425 27.10 20.57 -13.99
C SER A 425 26.10 19.47 -14.39
N PHE A 426 26.15 18.32 -13.71
CA PHE A 426 25.21 17.22 -13.94
C PHE A 426 23.76 17.66 -13.71
N ILE A 427 23.48 18.38 -12.62
CA ILE A 427 22.12 18.85 -12.29
C ILE A 427 21.59 19.81 -13.37
N GLN A 428 22.46 20.66 -13.91
CA GLN A 428 22.11 21.59 -14.99
C GLN A 428 21.82 20.84 -16.29
N GLU A 429 22.70 19.95 -16.73
CA GLU A 429 22.57 19.24 -18.01
C GLU A 429 21.45 18.20 -18.00
N SER A 430 21.28 17.48 -16.89
CA SER A 430 20.22 16.46 -16.73
C SER A 430 18.82 17.06 -16.65
N ALA A 431 18.66 18.39 -16.53
CA ALA A 431 17.35 19.04 -16.52
C ALA A 431 16.55 18.82 -17.81
N ALA A 432 17.21 18.48 -18.92
CA ALA A 432 16.56 18.15 -20.18
C ALA A 432 15.85 16.77 -20.18
N VAL A 433 16.11 15.90 -19.18
CA VAL A 433 15.59 14.53 -19.07
C VAL A 433 15.02 14.23 -17.68
N PRO A 434 13.97 14.97 -17.25
CA PRO A 434 13.39 14.84 -15.92
C PRO A 434 12.92 13.40 -15.60
N GLU A 435 12.39 12.68 -16.59
CA GLU A 435 11.89 11.32 -16.47
C GLU A 435 12.97 10.27 -16.12
N LEU A 436 14.23 10.53 -16.49
CA LEU A 436 15.35 9.67 -16.10
C LEU A 436 15.84 10.03 -14.70
N ARG A 437 16.11 11.31 -14.44
CA ARG A 437 16.74 11.72 -13.17
C ARG A 437 15.83 11.53 -11.95
N ARG A 438 14.51 11.46 -12.13
CA ARG A 438 13.52 11.22 -11.07
C ARG A 438 13.44 9.76 -10.62
N ASN A 439 13.95 8.82 -11.41
CA ASN A 439 14.04 7.41 -11.04
C ASN A 439 15.41 7.12 -10.39
N PRO A 440 15.48 6.65 -9.14
CA PRO A 440 16.75 6.48 -8.42
C PRO A 440 17.79 5.60 -9.11
N LEU A 441 17.37 4.49 -9.74
CA LEU A 441 18.28 3.62 -10.49
C LEU A 441 18.81 4.33 -11.74
N MET A 442 17.95 5.00 -12.49
CA MET A 442 18.36 5.73 -13.69
C MET A 442 19.31 6.88 -13.33
N LEU A 443 18.99 7.63 -12.27
CA LEU A 443 19.84 8.69 -11.74
C LEU A 443 21.23 8.16 -11.37
N ALA A 444 21.29 7.03 -10.65
CA ALA A 444 22.56 6.39 -10.31
C ALA A 444 23.37 6.03 -11.56
N LEU A 445 22.74 5.43 -12.58
CA LEU A 445 23.39 5.06 -13.84
C LEU A 445 23.88 6.28 -14.62
N MET A 446 23.09 7.35 -14.66
CA MET A 446 23.47 8.62 -15.28
C MET A 446 24.70 9.23 -14.59
N CYS A 447 24.76 9.24 -13.25
CA CYS A 447 25.94 9.73 -12.52
C CYS A 447 27.21 8.97 -12.92
N ILE A 448 27.14 7.64 -13.11
CA ILE A 448 28.31 6.85 -13.52
C ILE A 448 28.75 7.20 -14.94
N ILE A 449 27.79 7.27 -15.88
CA ILE A 449 28.08 7.61 -17.28
C ILE A 449 28.70 9.01 -17.35
N TYR A 450 28.11 9.97 -16.64
CA TYR A 450 28.56 11.35 -16.62
C TYR A 450 29.97 11.48 -16.05
N ARG A 451 30.29 10.77 -14.96
CA ARG A 451 31.63 10.73 -14.37
C ARG A 451 32.73 10.34 -15.38
N GLY A 452 32.42 9.45 -16.32
CA GLY A 452 33.38 8.94 -17.31
C GLY A 452 33.37 9.67 -18.65
N HIS A 453 32.20 10.12 -19.11
CA HIS A 453 31.98 10.56 -20.49
C HIS A 453 31.40 11.96 -20.62
N MET A 454 31.05 12.64 -19.52
CA MET A 454 30.41 13.97 -19.52
C MET A 454 29.22 14.04 -20.48
N TRP A 455 28.36 13.03 -20.43
CA TRP A 455 27.26 12.85 -21.37
C TRP A 455 25.99 12.40 -20.65
N ILE A 456 24.85 12.94 -21.10
CA ILE A 456 23.51 12.69 -20.56
C ILE A 456 22.67 11.94 -21.60
N PRO A 457 22.15 10.73 -21.28
CA PRO A 457 21.22 10.00 -22.15
C PRO A 457 19.91 10.74 -22.36
N ARG A 458 19.27 10.56 -23.52
CA ARG A 458 17.97 11.19 -23.86
C ARG A 458 16.75 10.35 -23.48
N ASN A 459 16.91 9.03 -23.31
CA ASN A 459 15.82 8.12 -22.94
C ASN A 459 16.37 6.82 -22.32
N ARG A 460 15.47 5.97 -21.80
CA ARG A 460 15.85 4.71 -21.12
C ARG A 460 16.60 3.73 -22.03
N PRO A 461 16.15 3.41 -23.26
CA PRO A 461 16.91 2.52 -24.15
C PRO A 461 18.33 3.00 -24.44
N GLU A 462 18.52 4.30 -24.67
CA GLU A 462 19.84 4.87 -24.94
C GLU A 462 20.74 4.76 -23.70
N MET A 463 20.19 4.99 -22.50
CA MET A 463 20.92 4.78 -21.25
C MET A 463 21.36 3.32 -21.10
N TYR A 464 20.47 2.35 -21.29
CA TYR A 464 20.83 0.93 -21.20
C TYR A 464 21.82 0.51 -22.28
N GLU A 465 21.68 1.02 -23.51
CA GLU A 465 22.62 0.76 -24.61
C GLU A 465 24.02 1.27 -24.26
N HIS A 466 24.13 2.46 -23.67
CA HIS A 466 25.40 2.99 -23.21
C HIS A 466 25.98 2.19 -22.05
N CYS A 467 25.18 1.81 -21.05
CA CYS A 467 25.65 0.90 -20.00
C CYS A 467 26.16 -0.43 -20.58
N ALA A 468 25.46 -1.01 -21.55
CA ALA A 468 25.89 -2.22 -22.23
C ALA A 468 27.22 -2.01 -22.97
N LYS A 469 27.40 -0.90 -23.71
CA LYS A 469 28.69 -0.56 -24.36
C LYS A 469 29.83 -0.48 -23.34
N LEU A 470 29.62 0.17 -22.20
CA LEU A 470 30.61 0.24 -21.12
C LEU A 470 30.94 -1.15 -20.53
N LEU A 471 29.99 -2.10 -20.53
CA LEU A 471 30.27 -3.51 -20.17
C LEU A 471 31.37 -4.08 -21.04
N PHE A 472 31.19 -3.91 -22.34
CA PHE A 472 31.94 -4.61 -23.36
C PHE A 472 33.30 -3.94 -23.59
N GLU A 473 33.38 -2.60 -23.53
CA GLU A 473 34.65 -1.88 -23.56
C GLU A 473 35.58 -2.31 -22.41
N LYS A 474 35.02 -2.53 -21.21
CA LYS A 474 35.77 -3.03 -20.06
C LYS A 474 36.09 -4.53 -20.16
N TRP A 475 35.23 -5.33 -20.79
CA TRP A 475 35.54 -6.73 -21.14
C TRP A 475 36.80 -6.79 -22.01
N ASP A 476 36.80 -6.03 -23.10
CA ASP A 476 37.91 -5.99 -24.06
C ASP A 476 39.21 -5.50 -23.40
N SER A 477 39.13 -4.50 -22.52
CA SER A 477 40.29 -3.97 -21.79
C SER A 477 40.87 -4.94 -20.75
N SER A 478 40.05 -5.83 -20.18
CA SER A 478 40.46 -6.76 -19.12
C SER A 478 41.22 -8.00 -19.62
N ARG A 479 41.32 -8.19 -20.95
CA ARG A 479 41.95 -9.37 -21.56
C ARG A 479 43.05 -8.98 -22.53
N GLN A 480 44.29 -9.01 -22.05
CA GLN A 480 45.47 -8.94 -22.92
C GLN A 480 46.03 -10.30 -23.34
N ILE A 481 45.48 -11.46 -22.91
CA ILE A 481 46.14 -12.76 -23.11
C ILE A 481 45.12 -13.91 -23.32
N TYR A 482 45.20 -14.59 -24.49
CA TYR A 482 44.56 -15.84 -24.96
C TYR A 482 43.01 -15.95 -24.98
N VAL A 483 42.33 -15.21 -25.87
CA VAL A 483 41.21 -15.58 -26.81
C VAL A 483 40.84 -14.27 -27.54
N GLY A 484 41.79 -13.69 -28.27
CA GLY A 484 41.66 -12.33 -28.81
C GLY A 484 40.74 -12.29 -30.03
N LEU A 485 39.82 -11.32 -30.06
CA LEU A 485 39.00 -10.85 -31.20
C LEU A 485 37.78 -11.67 -31.64
N LYS A 486 37.73 -13.01 -31.47
CA LYS A 486 36.53 -13.77 -31.90
C LYS A 486 35.38 -13.69 -30.89
N ALA A 487 35.68 -13.83 -29.59
CA ALA A 487 34.64 -13.80 -28.55
C ALA A 487 34.03 -12.41 -28.34
N SER A 488 34.82 -11.33 -28.42
CA SER A 488 34.35 -9.96 -28.13
C SER A 488 33.18 -9.51 -29.01
N ALA A 489 33.22 -9.86 -30.31
CA ALA A 489 32.14 -9.58 -31.25
C ALA A 489 30.83 -10.36 -30.95
N HIS A 490 30.92 -11.47 -30.21
CA HIS A 490 29.76 -12.32 -29.90
C HIS A 490 29.28 -12.20 -28.45
N VAL A 491 30.06 -11.60 -27.55
CA VAL A 491 29.73 -11.41 -26.13
C VAL A 491 28.48 -10.55 -25.92
N ASP A 492 28.30 -9.50 -26.72
CA ASP A 492 27.06 -8.69 -26.70
C ASP A 492 25.82 -9.55 -27.02
N GLY A 493 25.92 -10.40 -28.04
CA GLY A 493 24.85 -11.34 -28.35
C GLY A 493 24.67 -12.44 -27.30
N ALA A 494 25.75 -12.86 -26.64
CA ALA A 494 25.70 -13.89 -25.61
C ALA A 494 24.95 -13.41 -24.37
N ILE A 495 25.20 -12.18 -23.89
CA ILE A 495 24.45 -11.65 -22.73
C ILE A 495 22.97 -11.44 -23.05
N LYS A 496 22.67 -11.02 -24.29
CA LYS A 496 21.30 -10.85 -24.80
C LYS A 496 20.56 -12.18 -24.86
N GLN A 497 21.21 -13.22 -25.38
CA GLN A 497 20.68 -14.58 -25.38
C GLN A 497 20.45 -15.11 -23.97
N LEU A 498 21.43 -14.96 -23.07
CA LEU A 498 21.28 -15.36 -21.67
C LEU A 498 20.11 -14.65 -21.00
N ALA A 499 20.00 -13.33 -21.16
CA ALA A 499 18.89 -12.57 -20.58
C ALA A 499 17.54 -13.02 -21.11
N TYR A 500 17.43 -13.27 -22.43
CA TYR A 500 16.20 -13.78 -23.03
C TYR A 500 15.83 -15.15 -22.51
N TRP A 501 16.79 -16.08 -22.44
CA TRP A 501 16.56 -17.39 -21.86
C TRP A 501 16.14 -17.29 -20.38
N MET A 502 16.88 -16.54 -19.56
CA MET A 502 16.55 -16.37 -18.14
C MET A 502 15.19 -15.69 -17.90
N PHE A 503 14.77 -14.83 -18.82
CA PHE A 503 13.47 -14.15 -18.76
C PHE A 503 12.31 -15.04 -19.21
N THR A 504 12.53 -15.91 -20.21
CA THR A 504 11.49 -16.76 -20.80
C THR A 504 11.39 -18.12 -20.11
N ASP A 505 12.44 -18.56 -19.44
CA ASP A 505 12.48 -19.81 -18.69
C ASP A 505 11.95 -19.60 -17.25
N PRO A 506 10.79 -20.20 -16.91
CA PRO A 506 10.18 -20.05 -15.59
C PRO A 506 10.99 -20.64 -14.43
N GLU A 507 11.95 -21.53 -14.70
CA GLU A 507 12.87 -22.09 -13.69
C GLU A 507 14.08 -21.16 -13.48
N ALA A 508 14.54 -20.49 -14.54
CA ALA A 508 15.68 -19.57 -14.50
C ALA A 508 15.39 -18.25 -13.77
N ALA A 509 14.12 -17.85 -13.66
CA ALA A 509 13.70 -16.63 -12.96
C ALA A 509 14.05 -16.60 -11.45
N GLN A 510 14.44 -17.75 -10.87
CA GLN A 510 14.70 -17.93 -9.43
C GLN A 510 16.19 -18.01 -9.07
N GLY A 511 17.05 -17.78 -10.07
CA GLY A 511 18.48 -18.04 -9.97
C GLY A 511 18.84 -19.29 -10.76
N VAL A 512 19.90 -19.19 -11.54
CA VAL A 512 20.36 -20.20 -12.50
C VAL A 512 21.66 -20.80 -12.01
N ARG A 513 21.81 -22.12 -12.13
CA ARG A 513 23.06 -22.80 -11.82
C ARG A 513 24.20 -22.31 -12.71
N GLU A 514 25.41 -22.22 -12.15
CA GLU A 514 26.60 -21.85 -12.92
C GLU A 514 26.79 -22.74 -14.15
N SER A 515 26.62 -24.07 -14.00
CA SER A 515 26.74 -25.00 -15.12
C SER A 515 25.72 -24.75 -16.23
N GLU A 516 24.50 -24.32 -15.89
CA GLU A 516 23.47 -23.99 -16.87
C GLU A 516 23.78 -22.68 -17.60
N LEU A 517 24.25 -21.65 -16.88
CA LEU A 517 24.72 -20.41 -17.51
C LEU A 517 25.84 -20.67 -18.52
N VAL A 518 26.83 -21.48 -18.13
CA VAL A 518 27.95 -21.83 -18.99
C VAL A 518 27.47 -22.66 -20.18
N ARG A 519 26.54 -23.59 -19.98
CA ARG A 519 25.94 -24.39 -21.06
C ARG A 519 25.21 -23.51 -22.07
N GLU A 520 24.33 -22.63 -21.63
CA GLU A 520 23.57 -21.75 -22.53
C GLU A 520 24.49 -20.76 -23.27
N ALA A 521 25.47 -20.19 -22.58
CA ALA A 521 26.49 -19.35 -23.21
C ALA A 521 27.33 -20.14 -24.23
N THR A 522 27.67 -21.40 -23.92
CA THR A 522 28.38 -22.29 -24.84
C THR A 522 27.56 -22.54 -26.09
N THR A 523 26.29 -22.92 -25.95
CA THR A 523 25.41 -23.18 -27.10
C THR A 523 25.29 -21.97 -28.02
N TYR A 524 25.24 -20.76 -27.46
CA TYR A 524 25.23 -19.54 -28.25
C TYR A 524 26.58 -19.25 -28.93
N LEU A 525 27.69 -19.48 -28.22
CA LEU A 525 29.04 -19.18 -28.71
C LEU A 525 29.59 -20.26 -29.66
N GLU A 526 29.11 -21.49 -29.60
CA GLU A 526 29.59 -22.64 -30.36
C GLU A 526 29.82 -22.35 -31.86
N PRO A 527 28.92 -21.66 -32.58
CA PRO A 527 29.12 -21.33 -34.00
C PRO A 527 30.31 -20.39 -34.28
N ALA A 528 30.81 -19.66 -33.27
CA ALA A 528 31.93 -18.73 -33.40
C ALA A 528 33.31 -19.38 -33.19
N PHE A 529 33.36 -20.63 -32.73
CA PHE A 529 34.59 -21.35 -32.41
C PHE A 529 34.79 -22.59 -33.29
N SER A 530 36.03 -23.06 -33.39
CA SER A 530 36.36 -24.21 -34.23
C SER A 530 36.05 -25.54 -33.54
N THR A 531 36.03 -25.55 -32.21
CA THR A 531 35.67 -26.72 -31.41
C THR A 531 34.78 -26.33 -30.23
N ARG A 532 33.91 -27.24 -29.79
CA ARG A 532 33.06 -27.02 -28.62
C ARG A 532 33.84 -26.76 -27.32
N PRO A 533 34.96 -27.44 -27.01
CA PRO A 533 35.76 -27.11 -25.83
C PRO A 533 36.29 -25.68 -25.81
N GLU A 534 36.64 -25.10 -26.98
CA GLU A 534 37.03 -23.68 -27.06
C GLU A 534 35.85 -22.75 -26.73
N ALA A 535 34.65 -23.08 -27.19
CA ALA A 535 33.42 -22.35 -26.87
C ALA A 535 33.07 -22.44 -25.38
N GLU A 536 33.20 -23.63 -24.78
CA GLU A 536 32.98 -23.86 -23.34
C GLU A 536 33.99 -23.05 -22.50
N GLN A 537 35.27 -23.05 -22.90
CA GLN A 537 36.28 -22.24 -22.22
C GLN A 537 35.96 -20.75 -22.32
N ALA A 538 35.54 -20.26 -23.48
CA ALA A 538 35.15 -18.86 -23.69
C ALA A 538 33.88 -18.49 -22.90
N ALA A 539 32.90 -19.39 -22.84
CA ALA A 539 31.67 -19.24 -22.06
C ALA A 539 31.96 -19.14 -20.57
N GLN A 540 32.75 -20.05 -19.99
CA GLN A 540 33.16 -20.00 -18.58
C GLN A 540 33.84 -18.67 -18.27
N GLN A 541 34.80 -18.31 -19.09
CA GLN A 541 35.52 -17.05 -19.04
C GLN A 541 34.60 -15.81 -19.08
N PHE A 542 33.51 -15.87 -19.84
CA PHE A 542 32.52 -14.81 -19.95
C PHE A 542 31.59 -14.75 -18.73
N ILE A 543 31.12 -15.90 -18.24
CA ILE A 543 30.33 -15.98 -17.02
C ILE A 543 31.16 -15.50 -15.81
N ASP A 544 32.43 -15.90 -15.69
CA ASP A 544 33.36 -15.46 -14.65
C ASP A 544 33.53 -13.93 -14.62
N PHE A 545 33.46 -13.29 -15.78
CA PHE A 545 33.55 -11.83 -15.86
C PHE A 545 32.24 -11.13 -15.53
N CYS A 546 31.11 -11.70 -15.97
CA CYS A 546 29.79 -11.22 -15.57
C CYS A 546 29.60 -11.37 -14.05
N ARG A 547 30.23 -12.39 -13.44
CA ARG A 547 30.25 -12.63 -12.00
C ARG A 547 31.03 -11.53 -11.26
N GLY A 548 30.47 -11.08 -10.14
CA GLY A 548 31.16 -10.17 -9.21
C GLY A 548 31.15 -8.70 -9.64
N ARG A 549 30.61 -8.37 -10.81
CA ARG A 549 30.34 -6.98 -11.24
C ARG A 549 28.89 -6.67 -10.92
N GLY A 550 28.67 -5.68 -10.07
CA GLY A 550 27.37 -5.38 -9.41
C GLY A 550 26.25 -4.88 -10.33
N TRP A 551 26.22 -5.29 -11.60
CA TRP A 551 25.26 -4.79 -12.57
C TRP A 551 24.85 -5.80 -13.65
N VAL A 552 25.51 -6.97 -13.77
CA VAL A 552 25.11 -8.05 -14.68
C VAL A 552 24.62 -9.26 -13.90
N LEU A 553 25.51 -10.09 -13.35
CA LEU A 553 25.14 -11.29 -12.58
C LEU A 553 25.58 -11.20 -11.12
N THR A 554 24.65 -11.49 -10.22
CA THR A 554 24.87 -11.58 -8.78
C THR A 554 24.62 -13.01 -8.31
N ASP A 555 25.45 -13.46 -7.38
CA ASP A 555 25.26 -14.71 -6.63
C ASP A 555 24.04 -14.56 -5.71
N VAL A 556 23.04 -15.42 -5.91
CA VAL A 556 21.77 -15.42 -5.16
C VAL A 556 21.65 -16.60 -4.21
N GLY A 557 22.70 -17.42 -4.08
CA GLY A 557 22.76 -18.56 -3.17
C GLY A 557 23.41 -19.79 -3.79
N THR A 558 23.20 -20.93 -3.14
CA THR A 558 23.73 -22.22 -3.58
C THR A 558 22.65 -23.30 -3.57
N THR A 559 22.70 -24.23 -4.50
CA THR A 559 21.86 -25.43 -4.52
C THR A 559 22.20 -26.35 -3.33
N ALA A 560 21.33 -27.33 -3.06
CA ALA A 560 21.57 -28.34 -2.02
C ALA A 560 22.87 -29.15 -2.26
N ASP A 561 23.28 -29.27 -3.52
CA ASP A 561 24.48 -29.99 -3.95
C ASP A 561 25.74 -29.09 -3.92
N GLY A 562 25.62 -27.83 -3.48
CA GLY A 562 26.72 -26.89 -3.30
C GLY A 562 27.06 -26.02 -4.51
N GLU A 563 26.28 -26.06 -5.58
CA GLU A 563 26.50 -25.27 -6.80
C GLU A 563 25.96 -23.84 -6.66
N ALA A 564 26.70 -22.83 -7.12
CA ALA A 564 26.27 -21.44 -7.06
C ALA A 564 25.08 -21.14 -8.00
N LEU A 565 24.15 -20.31 -7.53
CA LEU A 565 23.00 -19.79 -8.27
C LEU A 565 23.22 -18.31 -8.59
N PHE A 566 22.90 -17.92 -9.81
CA PHE A 566 23.10 -16.57 -10.33
C PHE A 566 21.81 -15.97 -10.87
N ALA A 567 21.62 -14.68 -10.64
CA ALA A 567 20.53 -13.91 -11.24
C ALA A 567 21.03 -12.55 -11.74
N PHE A 568 20.27 -11.90 -12.62
CA PHE A 568 20.58 -10.53 -13.01
C PHE A 568 20.51 -9.59 -11.81
N THR A 569 21.54 -8.75 -11.60
CA THR A 569 21.59 -7.85 -10.44
C THR A 569 20.42 -6.88 -10.41
N HIS A 570 20.03 -6.35 -11.57
CA HIS A 570 18.80 -5.58 -11.72
C HIS A 570 17.96 -6.17 -12.85
N ARG A 571 16.70 -6.47 -12.54
CA ARG A 571 15.73 -6.99 -13.50
C ARG A 571 15.59 -6.11 -14.75
N THR A 572 15.74 -4.80 -14.62
CA THR A 572 15.60 -3.89 -15.76
C THR A 572 16.66 -4.10 -16.85
N PHE A 573 17.88 -4.52 -16.49
CA PHE A 573 18.90 -4.89 -17.49
C PHE A 573 18.56 -6.21 -18.18
N MET A 574 18.07 -7.19 -17.43
CA MET A 574 17.57 -8.44 -18.02
C MET A 574 16.44 -8.16 -19.01
N GLU A 575 15.48 -7.31 -18.64
CA GLU A 575 14.36 -6.90 -19.49
C GLU A 575 14.83 -6.20 -20.78
N TYR A 576 15.82 -5.31 -20.68
CA TYR A 576 16.42 -4.67 -21.85
C TYR A 576 17.12 -5.65 -22.78
N PHE A 577 18.01 -6.50 -22.24
CA PHE A 577 18.75 -7.48 -23.03
C PHE A 577 17.81 -8.53 -23.65
N ALA A 578 16.79 -8.98 -22.91
CA ALA A 578 15.77 -9.89 -23.40
C ALA A 578 14.93 -9.26 -24.52
N ALA A 579 14.50 -7.99 -24.37
CA ALA A 579 13.78 -7.27 -25.43
C ALA A 579 14.64 -7.12 -26.68
N TYR A 580 15.92 -6.83 -26.54
CA TYR A 580 16.84 -6.73 -27.67
C TYR A 580 16.97 -8.08 -28.40
N GLU A 581 17.19 -9.17 -27.66
CA GLU A 581 17.31 -10.50 -28.27
C GLU A 581 16.01 -10.93 -28.95
N LEU A 582 14.87 -10.69 -28.32
CA LEU A 582 13.56 -10.93 -28.91
C LEU A 582 13.43 -10.24 -30.28
N THR A 583 13.82 -8.96 -30.39
CA THR A 583 13.80 -8.25 -31.68
C THR A 583 14.80 -8.82 -32.68
N ARG A 584 15.92 -9.39 -32.22
CA ARG A 584 16.95 -9.99 -33.08
C ARG A 584 16.52 -11.35 -33.63
N GLN A 585 15.87 -12.19 -32.82
CA GLN A 585 15.33 -13.49 -33.22
C GLN A 585 14.16 -13.37 -34.21
N HIS A 586 13.42 -12.26 -34.16
CA HIS A 586 12.25 -12.01 -34.99
C HIS A 586 12.54 -10.94 -36.05
N ASN A 587 12.93 -11.37 -37.25
CA ASN A 587 13.16 -10.46 -38.37
C ASN A 587 11.86 -9.80 -38.87
N GLY A 588 11.63 -8.57 -38.41
CA GLY A 588 10.55 -7.67 -38.85
C GLY A 588 9.54 -7.34 -37.73
N PRO A 589 9.01 -6.10 -37.69
CA PRO A 589 8.03 -5.64 -36.71
C PRO A 589 6.82 -6.58 -36.52
N GLU A 590 6.29 -7.16 -37.60
CA GLU A 590 5.11 -8.03 -37.55
C GLU A 590 5.39 -9.36 -36.84
N LYS A 591 6.64 -9.85 -36.90
CA LYS A 591 7.04 -11.08 -36.18
C LYS A 591 7.26 -10.80 -34.70
N VAL A 592 7.89 -9.67 -34.38
CA VAL A 592 8.02 -9.18 -32.99
C VAL A 592 6.63 -9.04 -32.36
N ALA A 593 5.70 -8.39 -33.06
CA ALA A 593 4.31 -8.25 -32.63
C ALA A 593 3.65 -9.60 -32.30
N LYS A 594 3.80 -10.60 -33.18
CA LYS A 594 3.26 -11.94 -32.96
C LYS A 594 3.87 -12.65 -31.75
N ALA A 595 5.14 -12.37 -31.44
CA ALA A 595 5.84 -12.95 -30.30
C ALA A 595 5.40 -12.33 -28.97
N ILE A 596 5.23 -11.00 -28.90
CA ILE A 596 4.81 -10.33 -27.66
C ILE A 596 3.30 -10.41 -27.39
N LEU A 597 2.48 -10.55 -28.43
CA LEU A 597 1.02 -10.49 -28.33
C LEU A 597 0.39 -11.44 -27.30
N PRO A 598 0.78 -12.73 -27.19
CA PRO A 598 0.22 -13.63 -26.18
C PRO A 598 0.47 -13.14 -24.75
N HIS A 599 1.66 -12.59 -24.49
CA HIS A 599 2.03 -12.06 -23.18
C HIS A 599 1.33 -10.74 -22.89
N VAL A 600 1.29 -9.82 -23.87
CA VAL A 600 0.52 -8.57 -23.76
C VAL A 600 -0.96 -8.86 -23.47
N ALA A 601 -1.57 -9.82 -24.17
CA ALA A 601 -2.95 -10.24 -23.95
C ALA A 601 -3.19 -10.81 -22.54
N ALA A 602 -2.17 -11.39 -21.91
CA ALA A 602 -2.18 -11.88 -20.53
C ALA A 602 -1.73 -10.83 -19.50
N ALA A 603 -1.48 -9.59 -19.91
CA ALA A 603 -0.88 -8.52 -19.10
C ALA A 603 0.51 -8.85 -18.53
N GLU A 604 1.25 -9.73 -19.21
CA GLU A 604 2.62 -10.13 -18.92
C GLU A 604 3.61 -9.35 -19.79
N TRP A 605 4.89 -9.39 -19.41
CA TRP A 605 6.02 -8.86 -20.19
C TRP A 605 5.94 -7.36 -20.54
N GLN A 606 5.16 -6.56 -19.81
CA GLN A 606 4.86 -5.18 -20.18
C GLN A 606 6.12 -4.36 -20.54
N ILE A 607 7.14 -4.40 -19.68
CA ILE A 607 8.41 -3.67 -19.91
C ILE A 607 9.18 -4.21 -21.12
N VAL A 608 9.27 -5.53 -21.28
CA VAL A 608 9.97 -6.15 -22.42
C VAL A 608 9.27 -5.83 -23.73
N ALA A 609 7.94 -5.84 -23.75
CA ALA A 609 7.13 -5.48 -24.91
C ALA A 609 7.30 -3.99 -25.27
N GLU A 610 7.29 -3.07 -24.30
CA GLU A 610 7.54 -1.63 -24.52
C GLU A 610 8.95 -1.38 -25.06
N LEU A 611 9.97 -2.02 -24.49
CA LEU A 611 11.35 -1.91 -24.96
C LEU A 611 11.50 -2.51 -26.37
N ALA A 612 10.84 -3.63 -26.66
CA ALA A 612 10.84 -4.22 -27.99
C ALA A 612 10.21 -3.30 -29.03
N VAL A 613 9.15 -2.56 -28.69
CA VAL A 613 8.54 -1.52 -29.54
C VAL A 613 9.55 -0.40 -29.82
N GLN A 614 10.23 0.12 -28.79
CA GLN A 614 11.22 1.20 -28.94
C GLN A 614 12.43 0.77 -29.76
N ILE A 615 13.00 -0.40 -29.48
CA ILE A 615 14.12 -0.99 -30.21
C ILE A 615 13.72 -1.22 -31.68
N SER A 616 12.52 -1.75 -31.93
CA SER A 616 12.02 -1.98 -33.28
C SER A 616 11.84 -0.68 -34.06
N ASN A 617 11.40 0.41 -33.40
CA ASN A 617 11.27 1.71 -34.04
C ASN A 617 12.62 2.30 -34.48
N LYS A 618 13.69 1.99 -33.74
CA LYS A 618 15.07 2.38 -34.10
C LYS A 618 15.60 1.56 -35.28
N HIS A 619 15.28 0.27 -35.33
CA HIS A 619 15.81 -0.65 -36.35
C HIS A 619 15.03 -0.66 -37.67
N TRP A 620 13.72 -0.42 -37.63
CA TRP A 620 12.86 -0.43 -38.81
C TRP A 620 12.06 0.87 -38.90
N ARG A 621 11.93 1.37 -40.13
CA ARG A 621 11.03 2.49 -40.43
C ARG A 621 9.60 2.15 -39.97
N ASP A 622 9.02 3.06 -39.20
CA ASP A 622 7.68 2.95 -38.60
C ASP A 622 7.50 1.65 -37.79
N GLY A 623 8.58 1.12 -37.20
CA GLY A 623 8.59 -0.19 -36.53
C GLY A 623 7.58 -0.27 -35.38
N ALA A 624 7.45 0.78 -34.57
CA ALA A 624 6.46 0.84 -33.50
C ALA A 624 5.02 0.79 -34.05
N ALA A 625 4.71 1.63 -35.06
CA ALA A 625 3.39 1.68 -35.68
C ALA A 625 2.99 0.34 -36.32
N ARG A 626 3.93 -0.33 -36.98
CA ARG A 626 3.71 -1.66 -37.58
C ARG A 626 3.45 -2.73 -36.53
N ILE A 627 4.14 -2.69 -35.38
CA ILE A 627 3.86 -3.58 -34.25
C ILE A 627 2.44 -3.36 -33.73
N LEU A 628 2.11 -2.11 -33.39
CA LEU A 628 0.82 -1.77 -32.79
C LEU A 628 -0.35 -2.14 -33.71
N ARG A 629 -0.25 -1.84 -35.01
CA ARG A 629 -1.24 -2.25 -36.01
C ARG A 629 -1.42 -3.77 -36.05
N THR A 630 -0.31 -4.51 -36.11
CA THR A 630 -0.34 -5.99 -36.13
C THR A 630 -1.02 -6.58 -34.88
N ILE A 631 -0.79 -5.98 -33.71
CA ILE A 631 -1.40 -6.40 -32.44
C ILE A 631 -2.91 -6.08 -32.44
N LEU A 632 -3.31 -4.87 -32.85
CA LEU A 632 -4.72 -4.45 -32.87
C LEU A 632 -5.57 -5.26 -33.85
N ASP A 633 -5.04 -5.52 -35.05
CA ASP A 633 -5.68 -6.29 -36.11
C ASP A 633 -5.84 -7.77 -35.75
N ASN A 634 -5.07 -8.26 -34.79
CA ASN A 634 -5.09 -9.66 -34.41
C ASN A 634 -6.38 -10.04 -33.69
N ARG A 635 -7.10 -11.04 -34.23
CA ARG A 635 -8.36 -11.55 -33.67
C ARG A 635 -8.22 -12.80 -32.81
N ARG A 636 -7.01 -13.36 -32.63
CA ARG A 636 -6.76 -14.59 -31.86
C ARG A 636 -7.11 -14.43 -30.38
N PHE A 637 -6.84 -13.27 -29.80
CA PHE A 637 -7.10 -12.96 -28.40
C PHE A 637 -8.34 -12.07 -28.29
N SER A 638 -9.52 -12.67 -28.43
CA SER A 638 -10.81 -11.98 -28.53
C SER A 638 -11.58 -11.86 -27.21
N SER A 639 -11.07 -12.43 -26.11
CA SER A 639 -11.69 -12.25 -24.79
C SER A 639 -11.69 -10.77 -24.40
N VAL A 640 -12.71 -10.35 -23.65
CA VAL A 640 -12.85 -8.96 -23.19
C VAL A 640 -11.60 -8.50 -22.43
N VAL A 641 -11.10 -9.34 -21.52
CA VAL A 641 -9.88 -9.08 -20.73
C VAL A 641 -8.66 -8.92 -21.65
N SER A 642 -8.44 -9.85 -22.58
CA SER A 642 -7.28 -9.80 -23.46
C SER A 642 -7.33 -8.61 -24.42
N ARG A 643 -8.50 -8.26 -24.95
CA ARG A 643 -8.66 -7.09 -25.81
C ARG A 643 -8.41 -5.78 -25.06
N HIS A 644 -8.87 -5.69 -23.82
CA HIS A 644 -8.57 -4.55 -22.96
C HIS A 644 -7.08 -4.44 -22.65
N ASN A 645 -6.41 -5.55 -22.30
CA ASN A 645 -4.96 -5.55 -22.07
C ASN A 645 -4.16 -5.10 -23.30
N ILE A 646 -4.57 -5.53 -24.50
CA ILE A 646 -3.95 -5.16 -25.78
C ILE A 646 -4.07 -3.66 -26.05
N THR A 647 -5.27 -3.09 -25.93
CA THR A 647 -5.49 -1.66 -26.20
C THR A 647 -4.88 -0.78 -25.11
N ARG A 648 -4.90 -1.24 -23.86
CA ARG A 648 -4.18 -0.64 -22.72
C ARG A 648 -2.67 -0.59 -22.96
N PHE A 649 -2.07 -1.67 -23.48
CA PHE A 649 -0.66 -1.64 -23.89
C PHE A 649 -0.41 -0.67 -25.06
N ALA A 650 -1.28 -0.68 -26.08
CA ALA A 650 -1.13 0.17 -27.25
C ALA A 650 -1.22 1.66 -26.91
N ILE A 651 -2.13 2.04 -26.01
CA ILE A 651 -2.28 3.44 -25.59
C ILE A 651 -1.09 3.91 -24.75
N ARG A 652 -0.52 3.05 -23.89
CA ARG A 652 0.74 3.35 -23.16
C ARG A 652 1.92 3.57 -24.10
N CYS A 653 1.95 2.90 -25.26
CA CYS A 653 2.99 3.12 -26.28
C CYS A 653 2.95 4.52 -26.91
N LEU A 654 1.80 5.21 -26.90
CA LEU A 654 1.69 6.58 -27.41
C LEU A 654 2.45 7.60 -26.55
N GLY A 655 2.85 7.22 -25.34
CA GLY A 655 3.65 8.06 -24.46
C GLY A 655 5.11 8.15 -24.84
N PHE A 656 5.63 7.28 -25.70
CA PHE A 656 7.06 7.25 -26.05
C PHE A 656 7.37 6.92 -27.51
N ALA A 657 6.41 6.41 -28.27
CA ALA A 657 6.61 6.05 -29.68
C ALA A 657 6.02 7.09 -30.62
N HIS A 658 6.76 7.42 -31.69
CA HIS A 658 6.21 8.18 -32.80
C HIS A 658 5.30 7.29 -33.64
N ILE A 659 4.00 7.54 -33.56
CA ILE A 659 2.95 6.78 -34.26
C ILE A 659 2.23 7.72 -35.25
N PRO A 660 1.89 7.27 -36.48
CA PRO A 660 1.08 8.07 -37.39
C PRO A 660 -0.26 8.46 -36.76
N VAL A 661 -0.65 9.73 -36.90
CA VAL A 661 -1.86 10.30 -36.31
C VAL A 661 -3.12 9.43 -36.51
N PRO A 662 -3.41 8.89 -37.72
CA PRO A 662 -4.60 8.04 -37.91
C PRO A 662 -4.59 6.76 -37.06
N LEU A 663 -3.42 6.16 -36.85
CA LEU A 663 -3.30 4.97 -36.01
C LEU A 663 -3.38 5.31 -34.52
N ALA A 664 -2.83 6.45 -34.11
CA ALA A 664 -2.94 6.91 -32.73
C ALA A 664 -4.42 7.21 -32.37
N ALA A 665 -5.15 7.87 -33.25
CA ALA A 665 -6.60 8.09 -33.17
C ALA A 665 -7.37 6.77 -33.01
N GLU A 666 -7.09 5.78 -33.86
CA GLU A 666 -7.68 4.44 -33.78
C GLU A 666 -7.39 3.75 -32.43
N ILE A 667 -6.16 3.87 -31.91
CA ILE A 667 -5.79 3.34 -30.59
C ILE A 667 -6.65 3.97 -29.48
N GLY A 668 -6.81 5.29 -29.50
CA GLY A 668 -7.65 6.02 -28.54
C GLY A 668 -9.10 5.52 -28.54
N GLN A 669 -9.69 5.40 -29.74
CA GLN A 669 -11.04 4.87 -29.90
C GLN A 669 -11.17 3.42 -29.42
N ALA A 670 -10.23 2.54 -29.82
CA ALA A 670 -10.24 1.14 -29.44
C ALA A 670 -10.07 0.94 -27.92
N PHE A 671 -9.24 1.77 -27.28
CA PHE A 671 -9.07 1.77 -25.83
C PHE A 671 -10.39 2.08 -25.11
N VAL A 672 -11.11 3.13 -25.49
CA VAL A 672 -12.42 3.44 -24.89
C VAL A 672 -13.40 2.29 -25.11
N ALA A 673 -13.52 1.79 -26.33
CA ALA A 673 -14.47 0.72 -26.65
C ALA A 673 -14.23 -0.56 -25.85
N THR A 674 -12.97 -0.99 -25.73
CA THR A 674 -12.60 -2.19 -24.95
C THR A 674 -12.71 -1.97 -23.45
N THR A 675 -12.45 -0.75 -22.97
CA THR A 675 -12.64 -0.36 -21.57
C THR A 675 -14.11 -0.43 -21.16
N LEU A 676 -15.01 0.10 -22.00
CA LEU A 676 -16.46 0.00 -21.78
C LEU A 676 -16.90 -1.47 -21.69
N GLN A 677 -16.45 -2.32 -22.61
CA GLN A 677 -16.74 -3.76 -22.58
C GLN A 677 -16.18 -4.45 -21.35
N PHE A 678 -14.98 -4.06 -20.91
CA PHE A 678 -14.32 -4.63 -19.74
C PHE A 678 -15.13 -4.41 -18.46
N VAL A 679 -15.57 -3.17 -18.22
CA VAL A 679 -16.43 -2.84 -17.07
C VAL A 679 -17.82 -3.44 -17.23
N ALA A 680 -18.39 -3.41 -18.44
CA ALA A 680 -19.70 -4.03 -18.72
C ALA A 680 -19.72 -5.53 -18.41
N ALA A 681 -18.59 -6.22 -18.58
CA ALA A 681 -18.42 -7.62 -18.21
C ALA A 681 -18.24 -7.85 -16.68
N GLY A 682 -18.38 -6.81 -15.86
CA GLY A 682 -18.26 -6.86 -14.41
C GLY A 682 -16.82 -6.87 -13.88
N ASN A 683 -15.84 -6.61 -14.75
CA ASN A 683 -14.45 -6.48 -14.33
C ASN A 683 -14.23 -5.10 -13.71
N LEU A 684 -13.38 -5.06 -12.69
CA LEU A 684 -13.01 -3.81 -12.03
C LEU A 684 -11.96 -3.08 -12.85
N LEU A 685 -12.31 -1.87 -13.29
CA LEU A 685 -11.36 -0.98 -13.94
C LEU A 685 -10.75 -0.06 -12.89
N ARG A 686 -9.43 -0.10 -12.78
CA ARG A 686 -8.69 0.87 -11.96
C ARG A 686 -8.16 1.97 -12.89
N PRO A 687 -8.39 3.26 -12.58
CA PRO A 687 -8.00 4.35 -13.46
C PRO A 687 -6.47 4.45 -13.55
N GLU A 688 -5.95 4.60 -14.77
CA GLU A 688 -4.52 4.70 -15.07
C GLU A 688 -4.14 6.00 -15.78
N ARG A 689 -2.94 6.53 -15.52
CA ARG A 689 -2.45 7.69 -16.28
C ARG A 689 -1.96 7.24 -17.65
N ILE A 690 -2.43 7.94 -18.65
CA ILE A 690 -2.04 7.74 -20.03
C ILE A 690 -1.22 8.95 -20.44
N ALA A 691 0.08 8.75 -20.61
CA ALA A 691 0.93 9.76 -21.21
C ALA A 691 0.87 9.64 -22.73
N ILE A 692 0.77 10.77 -23.40
CA ILE A 692 0.74 10.87 -24.86
C ILE A 692 1.75 11.94 -25.26
N VAL A 693 2.62 11.61 -26.22
CA VAL A 693 3.60 12.58 -26.74
C VAL A 693 2.88 13.83 -27.29
N PRO A 694 3.47 15.03 -27.16
CA PRO A 694 2.79 16.28 -27.47
C PRO A 694 2.13 16.32 -28.86
N GLU A 695 2.76 15.71 -29.87
CA GLU A 695 2.29 15.73 -31.26
C GLU A 695 1.04 14.87 -31.52
N LEU A 696 0.79 13.87 -30.68
CA LEU A 696 -0.37 12.96 -30.81
C LEU A 696 -1.51 13.30 -29.87
N ARG A 697 -1.26 14.23 -28.94
CA ARG A 697 -2.13 14.50 -27.81
C ARG A 697 -3.53 14.92 -28.22
N GLU A 698 -3.64 16.00 -28.99
CA GLU A 698 -4.94 16.54 -29.44
C GLU A 698 -5.74 15.54 -30.29
N PRO A 699 -5.17 14.88 -31.33
CA PRO A 699 -5.92 13.88 -32.10
C PRO A 699 -6.45 12.70 -31.27
N VAL A 700 -5.64 12.18 -30.35
CA VAL A 700 -6.02 11.01 -29.53
C VAL A 700 -7.05 11.40 -28.48
N GLU A 701 -6.86 12.54 -27.82
CA GLU A 701 -7.82 13.12 -26.89
C GLU A 701 -9.18 13.30 -27.58
N ASN A 702 -9.22 13.94 -28.75
CA ASN A 702 -10.46 14.17 -29.48
C ASN A 702 -11.24 12.87 -29.78
N GLU A 703 -10.55 11.80 -30.17
CA GLU A 703 -11.18 10.48 -30.39
C GLU A 703 -11.69 9.85 -29.09
N ILE A 704 -10.91 9.92 -28.00
CA ILE A 704 -11.34 9.43 -26.68
C ILE A 704 -12.60 10.17 -26.25
N LEU A 705 -12.62 11.50 -26.37
CA LEU A 705 -13.75 12.35 -26.00
C LEU A 705 -14.97 12.06 -26.87
N THR A 706 -14.78 11.90 -28.18
CA THR A 706 -15.86 11.58 -29.12
C THR A 706 -16.46 10.20 -28.83
N ALA A 707 -15.62 9.20 -28.55
CA ALA A 707 -16.06 7.86 -28.19
C ALA A 707 -16.85 7.86 -26.87
N LEU A 708 -16.36 8.56 -25.85
CA LEU A 708 -17.06 8.70 -24.57
C LEU A 708 -18.39 9.45 -24.72
N ALA A 709 -18.41 10.58 -25.42
CA ALA A 709 -19.65 11.32 -25.69
C ALA A 709 -20.69 10.45 -26.42
N THR A 710 -20.24 9.69 -27.42
CA THR A 710 -21.11 8.76 -28.15
C THR A 710 -21.65 7.66 -27.24
N ALA A 711 -20.81 7.09 -26.37
CA ALA A 711 -21.21 6.03 -25.45
C ALA A 711 -22.21 6.52 -24.39
N VAL A 712 -22.05 7.74 -23.87
CA VAL A 712 -23.01 8.36 -22.93
C VAL A 712 -24.37 8.58 -23.60
N MET A 713 -24.41 8.83 -24.90
CA MET A 713 -25.64 8.96 -25.68
C MET A 713 -26.18 7.62 -26.21
N SER A 714 -25.55 6.49 -25.87
CA SER A 714 -25.95 5.19 -26.42
C SER A 714 -27.25 4.67 -25.79
N ASN A 715 -28.05 3.93 -26.57
CA ASN A 715 -29.23 3.25 -26.05
C ASN A 715 -28.91 2.03 -25.16
N ASP A 716 -27.65 1.56 -25.16
CA ASP A 716 -27.22 0.49 -24.27
C ASP A 716 -27.00 1.04 -22.86
N ARG A 717 -27.86 0.65 -21.92
CA ARG A 717 -27.82 1.12 -20.54
C ARG A 717 -26.44 0.88 -19.90
N ILE A 718 -25.85 -0.29 -20.10
CA ILE A 718 -24.59 -0.64 -19.45
C ILE A 718 -23.44 0.23 -20.00
N SER A 719 -23.27 0.31 -21.32
CA SER A 719 -22.24 1.15 -21.94
C SER A 719 -22.40 2.63 -21.57
N ARG A 720 -23.66 3.10 -21.53
CA ARG A 720 -23.99 4.47 -21.14
C ARG A 720 -23.66 4.78 -19.69
N ASP A 721 -24.00 3.89 -18.76
CA ASP A 721 -23.73 4.06 -17.33
C ASP A 721 -22.21 4.05 -17.09
N VAL A 722 -21.49 3.08 -17.65
CA VAL A 722 -20.02 3.01 -17.57
C VAL A 722 -19.35 4.24 -18.20
N ALA A 723 -19.78 4.69 -19.38
CA ALA A 723 -19.19 5.86 -20.02
C ALA A 723 -19.38 7.13 -19.18
N THR A 724 -20.53 7.24 -18.50
CA THR A 724 -20.82 8.36 -17.60
C THR A 724 -19.91 8.32 -16.38
N GLU A 725 -19.68 7.14 -15.79
CA GLU A 725 -18.70 6.96 -14.72
C GLU A 725 -17.26 7.30 -15.18
N ILE A 726 -16.86 6.86 -16.38
CA ILE A 726 -15.54 7.21 -16.95
C ILE A 726 -15.39 8.72 -17.13
N VAL A 727 -16.40 9.42 -17.67
CA VAL A 727 -16.37 10.88 -17.85
C VAL A 727 -16.15 11.57 -16.51
N VAL A 728 -16.80 11.13 -15.44
CA VAL A 728 -16.60 11.72 -14.11
C VAL A 728 -15.22 11.37 -13.54
N HIS A 729 -14.59 10.28 -13.97
CA HIS A 729 -13.25 9.87 -13.50
C HIS A 729 -12.09 10.23 -14.46
N LEU A 730 -12.36 10.86 -15.61
CA LEU A 730 -11.38 11.06 -16.68
C LEU A 730 -10.13 11.83 -16.22
N TYR A 731 -10.28 12.71 -15.24
CA TYR A 731 -9.19 13.50 -14.65
C TYR A 731 -8.46 12.79 -13.49
N ASN A 732 -9.07 11.79 -12.87
CA ASN A 732 -8.66 11.30 -11.55
C ASN A 732 -7.78 10.04 -11.53
N SER A 733 -7.14 9.70 -12.64
CA SER A 733 -6.09 8.68 -12.66
C SER A 733 -4.84 9.19 -11.93
N HIS A 734 -4.63 8.72 -10.69
CA HIS A 734 -3.48 9.06 -9.86
C HIS A 734 -2.32 8.07 -9.97
N SER A 735 -2.24 7.23 -11.01
CA SER A 735 -1.15 6.23 -11.13
C SER A 735 0.00 6.70 -12.02
N ASP A 736 1.22 6.79 -11.50
CA ASP A 736 2.45 7.23 -12.19
C ASP A 736 2.98 6.23 -13.25
N GLU A 737 2.12 5.46 -13.95
CA GLU A 737 2.48 4.23 -14.67
C GLU A 737 2.92 4.37 -16.15
N ALA A 738 3.48 5.52 -16.51
CA ALA A 738 4.01 5.72 -17.86
C ALA A 738 5.53 5.93 -17.83
N LEU A 739 6.22 5.46 -18.89
CA LEU A 739 7.64 5.78 -19.15
C LEU A 739 7.91 7.30 -19.09
N ILE A 740 6.87 8.09 -19.35
CA ILE A 740 6.79 9.54 -19.21
C ILE A 740 5.59 9.83 -18.31
N ALA A 741 5.77 10.42 -17.13
CA ALA A 741 4.63 10.87 -16.33
C ALA A 741 3.91 12.04 -17.03
N PRO A 742 2.57 12.14 -17.00
CA PRO A 742 1.88 13.29 -17.55
C PRO A 742 2.29 14.56 -16.81
N THR A 743 2.47 15.65 -17.57
CA THR A 743 2.84 16.95 -17.03
C THR A 743 1.64 17.61 -16.31
N PRO A 744 1.86 18.60 -15.41
CA PRO A 744 0.77 19.38 -14.84
C PRO A 744 -0.13 20.04 -15.91
N GLU A 745 0.44 20.39 -17.06
CA GLU A 745 -0.30 20.91 -18.21
C GLU A 745 -1.22 19.85 -18.84
N ASP A 746 -0.76 18.60 -18.94
CA ASP A 746 -1.58 17.47 -19.39
C ASP A 746 -2.77 17.25 -18.46
N MET A 747 -2.53 17.31 -17.14
CA MET A 747 -3.59 17.16 -16.14
C MET A 747 -4.63 18.29 -16.29
N ALA A 748 -4.20 19.55 -16.38
CA ALA A 748 -5.10 20.68 -16.55
C ALA A 748 -5.96 20.60 -17.83
N ARG A 749 -5.39 20.08 -18.93
CA ARG A 749 -6.13 19.86 -20.19
C ARG A 749 -7.17 18.76 -20.02
N TRP A 750 -6.82 17.62 -19.45
CA TRP A 750 -7.80 16.55 -19.16
C TRP A 750 -8.92 17.02 -18.23
N HIS A 751 -8.62 17.86 -17.25
CA HIS A 751 -9.65 18.50 -16.41
C HIS A 751 -10.61 19.35 -17.25
N THR A 752 -10.07 20.17 -18.15
CA THR A 752 -10.86 21.03 -19.04
C THR A 752 -11.79 20.19 -19.92
N HIS A 753 -11.27 19.10 -20.48
CA HIS A 753 -12.06 18.17 -21.30
C HIS A 753 -13.14 17.43 -20.49
N GLN A 754 -12.81 17.01 -19.26
CA GLN A 754 -13.75 16.42 -18.32
C GLN A 754 -14.91 17.37 -18.02
N GLN A 755 -14.62 18.65 -17.74
CA GLN A 755 -15.63 19.69 -17.53
C GLN A 755 -16.52 19.89 -18.75
N ALA A 756 -15.92 19.95 -19.95
CA ALA A 756 -16.67 20.12 -21.20
C ALA A 756 -17.62 18.94 -21.48
N LEU A 757 -17.13 17.70 -21.32
CA LEU A 757 -17.93 16.49 -21.47
C LEU A 757 -19.06 16.43 -20.44
N PHE A 758 -18.73 16.63 -19.16
CA PHE A 758 -19.73 16.63 -18.09
C PHE A 758 -20.83 17.65 -18.38
N LYS A 759 -20.48 18.87 -18.81
CA LYS A 759 -21.46 19.90 -19.19
C LYS A 759 -22.36 19.44 -20.35
N ALA A 760 -21.82 18.78 -21.36
CA ALA A 760 -22.58 18.30 -22.51
C ALA A 760 -23.59 17.20 -22.14
N VAL A 761 -23.25 16.35 -21.16
CA VAL A 761 -24.09 15.22 -20.74
C VAL A 761 -24.90 15.50 -19.47
N ARG A 762 -24.77 16.69 -18.89
CA ARG A 762 -25.34 17.06 -17.58
C ARG A 762 -26.86 16.88 -17.52
N THR A 763 -27.58 17.31 -18.55
CA THR A 763 -29.05 17.20 -18.61
C THR A 763 -29.49 15.73 -18.61
N GLU A 764 -28.78 14.90 -19.37
CA GLU A 764 -29.05 13.46 -19.40
C GLU A 764 -28.74 12.80 -18.04
N ILE A 765 -27.66 13.21 -17.35
CA ILE A 765 -27.37 12.76 -15.98
C ILE A 765 -28.46 13.22 -15.00
N HIS A 766 -28.97 14.45 -15.17
CA HIS A 766 -30.08 14.98 -14.37
C HIS A 766 -31.34 14.13 -14.51
N ASP A 767 -31.76 13.87 -15.75
CA ASP A 767 -33.01 13.16 -16.05
C ASP A 767 -32.99 11.70 -15.56
N ARG A 768 -31.80 11.08 -15.44
CA ARG A 768 -31.61 9.73 -14.89
C ARG A 768 -31.88 9.62 -13.39
N ARG A 769 -31.91 10.75 -12.67
CA ARG A 769 -32.03 10.81 -11.21
C ARG A 769 -30.94 10.03 -10.45
N ASP A 770 -29.76 9.87 -11.04
CA ASP A 770 -28.64 9.15 -10.40
C ASP A 770 -27.84 10.09 -9.49
N SER A 771 -28.13 10.05 -8.19
CA SER A 771 -27.43 10.85 -7.18
C SER A 771 -25.94 10.54 -7.07
N SER A 772 -25.50 9.33 -7.44
CA SER A 772 -24.10 8.92 -7.29
C SER A 772 -23.18 9.71 -8.23
N ILE A 773 -23.62 9.89 -9.48
CA ILE A 773 -22.87 10.61 -10.52
C ILE A 773 -22.78 12.10 -10.18
N TRP A 774 -23.85 12.70 -9.67
CA TRP A 774 -23.88 14.09 -9.23
C TRP A 774 -22.94 14.35 -8.04
N PHE A 775 -22.99 13.48 -7.03
CA PHE A 775 -22.07 13.57 -5.89
C PHE A 775 -20.62 13.42 -6.33
N MET A 776 -20.34 12.48 -7.23
CA MET A 776 -19.01 12.30 -7.81
C MET A 776 -18.58 13.52 -8.64
N ALA A 777 -19.47 14.14 -9.41
CA ALA A 777 -19.15 15.34 -10.17
C ALA A 777 -18.71 16.51 -9.26
N TRP A 778 -19.41 16.71 -8.15
CA TRP A 778 -19.01 17.71 -7.14
C TRP A 778 -17.64 17.39 -6.56
N ARG A 779 -17.43 16.14 -6.16
CA ARG A 779 -16.14 15.67 -5.61
C ARG A 779 -14.98 15.91 -6.56
N GLN A 780 -15.22 15.86 -7.87
CA GLN A 780 -14.21 16.05 -8.92
C GLN A 780 -14.06 17.53 -9.31
N GLY A 781 -14.73 18.46 -8.61
CA GLY A 781 -14.69 19.89 -8.92
C GLY A 781 -15.44 20.28 -10.20
N LEU A 782 -16.27 19.39 -10.76
CA LEU A 782 -17.03 19.65 -11.99
C LEU A 782 -18.26 20.53 -11.76
N ILE A 783 -18.79 20.48 -10.54
CA ILE A 783 -19.89 21.33 -10.06
C ILE A 783 -19.55 21.82 -8.65
N SER A 784 -20.03 23.00 -8.28
CA SER A 784 -19.93 23.48 -6.90
C SER A 784 -20.96 22.81 -5.98
N ILE A 785 -20.78 22.91 -4.66
CA ILE A 785 -21.80 22.45 -3.70
C ILE A 785 -23.16 23.12 -3.95
N GLN A 786 -23.16 24.37 -4.41
CA GLN A 786 -24.38 25.11 -4.74
C GLN A 786 -25.15 24.44 -5.88
N GLN A 787 -24.43 24.04 -6.92
CA GLN A 787 -25.00 23.35 -8.07
C GLN A 787 -25.42 21.92 -7.72
N LEU A 788 -24.65 21.23 -6.87
CA LEU A 788 -25.05 19.93 -6.34
C LEU A 788 -26.39 20.02 -5.61
N VAL A 789 -26.57 21.00 -4.74
CA VAL A 789 -27.78 21.14 -3.93
C VAL A 789 -28.98 21.66 -4.74
N ARG A 790 -28.77 22.64 -5.62
CA ARG A 790 -29.86 23.33 -6.35
C ARG A 790 -30.22 22.72 -7.69
N GLU A 791 -29.33 21.94 -8.29
CA GLU A 791 -29.57 21.38 -9.62
C GLU A 791 -29.59 19.85 -9.60
N SER A 792 -29.47 19.21 -8.43
CA SER A 792 -29.64 17.77 -8.35
C SER A 792 -31.08 17.34 -8.67
N PRO A 793 -31.28 16.06 -9.04
CA PRO A 793 -32.61 15.52 -9.33
C PRO A 793 -33.63 15.60 -8.16
N TYR A 794 -33.17 15.93 -6.96
CA TYR A 794 -33.98 16.09 -5.75
C TYR A 794 -34.10 17.55 -5.28
N ALA A 795 -33.56 18.52 -6.04
CA ALA A 795 -33.46 19.92 -5.63
C ALA A 795 -34.80 20.59 -5.33
N ASP A 796 -35.85 20.27 -6.10
CA ASP A 796 -37.16 20.92 -5.99
C ASP A 796 -37.98 20.46 -4.77
N GLN A 797 -37.67 19.29 -4.22
CA GLN A 797 -38.42 18.69 -3.11
C GLN A 797 -37.57 18.64 -1.83
N TYR A 798 -36.35 18.12 -1.93
CA TYR A 798 -35.47 17.84 -0.78
C TYR A 798 -34.02 18.16 -1.14
N PRO A 799 -33.67 19.45 -1.23
CA PRO A 799 -32.41 19.91 -1.82
C PRO A 799 -31.16 19.38 -1.10
N LEU A 800 -31.26 19.02 0.18
CA LEU A 800 -30.14 18.44 0.94
C LEU A 800 -30.02 16.92 0.80
N SER A 801 -31.01 16.22 0.23
CA SER A 801 -31.01 14.74 0.15
C SER A 801 -29.81 14.17 -0.57
N ILE A 802 -29.33 14.85 -1.60
CA ILE A 802 -28.18 14.37 -2.38
C ILE A 802 -26.88 14.35 -1.57
N LEU A 803 -26.78 15.18 -0.53
CA LEU A 803 -25.62 15.24 0.35
C LEU A 803 -25.47 14.00 1.24
N PHE A 804 -26.49 13.14 1.27
CA PHE A 804 -26.58 11.98 2.13
C PHE A 804 -26.88 10.67 1.37
N ALA A 805 -27.01 10.74 0.04
CA ALA A 805 -27.32 9.57 -0.79
C ALA A 805 -26.16 8.56 -0.82
N ALA A 806 -26.44 7.28 -0.60
CA ALA A 806 -25.43 6.22 -0.72
C ALA A 806 -25.04 6.04 -2.20
N SER A 807 -23.78 6.31 -2.54
CA SER A 807 -23.23 6.06 -3.88
C SER A 807 -22.66 4.64 -3.95
N ILE A 808 -23.21 3.77 -4.78
CA ILE A 808 -22.57 2.50 -5.17
C ILE A 808 -22.18 2.63 -6.64
N SER A 809 -20.91 2.93 -6.90
CA SER A 809 -20.39 2.94 -8.27
C SER A 809 -20.07 1.52 -8.73
N THR A 810 -20.41 1.21 -9.99
CA THR A 810 -19.97 -0.02 -10.67
C THR A 810 -18.49 0.01 -11.04
N TYR A 811 -17.92 1.21 -11.19
CA TYR A 811 -16.52 1.49 -11.53
C TYR A 811 -15.52 1.10 -10.42
N THR A 812 -15.91 1.21 -9.15
CA THR A 812 -15.01 1.01 -8.01
C THR A 812 -15.63 0.14 -6.91
N ARG A 813 -15.57 -1.19 -7.03
CA ARG A 813 -15.92 -2.09 -5.89
C ARG A 813 -14.88 -2.08 -4.77
N ASP A 814 -13.65 -1.64 -5.05
CA ASP A 814 -12.64 -1.40 -4.02
C ASP A 814 -12.91 -0.05 -3.33
N GLY A 815 -13.84 -0.04 -2.39
CA GLY A 815 -13.82 0.93 -1.28
C GLY A 815 -14.55 2.26 -1.45
N TRP A 816 -15.38 2.48 -2.47
CA TRP A 816 -16.08 3.78 -2.62
C TRP A 816 -17.62 3.72 -2.46
N GLY A 817 -18.15 2.55 -2.11
CA GLY A 817 -19.60 2.30 -1.95
C GLY A 817 -20.28 2.85 -0.69
N SER A 818 -19.62 3.70 0.11
CA SER A 818 -20.21 4.19 1.37
C SER A 818 -19.75 5.60 1.79
N TRP A 819 -19.44 6.48 0.83
CA TRP A 819 -19.00 7.85 1.16
C TRP A 819 -20.12 8.90 1.17
N GLY A 820 -21.33 8.54 0.72
CA GLY A 820 -22.54 9.35 0.86
C GLY A 820 -22.78 9.93 2.27
N PRO A 821 -22.45 9.21 3.37
CA PRO A 821 -22.62 9.76 4.71
C PRO A 821 -21.48 10.63 5.26
N PHE A 822 -20.37 10.79 4.53
CA PHE A 822 -19.13 11.39 5.06
C PHE A 822 -19.02 12.91 4.88
N MET A 823 -19.97 13.55 4.19
CA MET A 823 -19.83 14.96 3.80
C MET A 823 -19.74 15.91 5.00
N ALA A 824 -20.58 15.70 6.01
CA ALA A 824 -20.52 16.47 7.26
C ALA A 824 -19.16 16.33 7.97
N ARG A 825 -18.59 15.12 8.01
CA ARG A 825 -17.28 14.86 8.65
C ARG A 825 -16.11 15.48 7.87
N ARG A 826 -16.17 15.54 6.53
CA ARG A 826 -15.17 16.24 5.73
C ARG A 826 -15.28 17.76 5.81
N LEU A 827 -16.50 18.30 5.90
CA LEU A 827 -16.72 19.73 6.19
C LEU A 827 -16.10 20.11 7.55
N LEU A 828 -16.10 19.20 8.53
CA LEU A 828 -15.46 19.37 9.84
C LEU A 828 -13.93 19.33 9.84
N GLN A 829 -13.29 18.72 8.83
CA GLN A 829 -11.84 18.57 8.72
C GLN A 829 -11.16 19.69 7.91
N SER A 830 -11.87 20.79 7.63
CA SER A 830 -11.37 21.88 6.79
C SER A 830 -10.40 22.81 7.54
N GLY A 831 -9.27 23.09 6.90
CA GLY A 831 -8.24 24.03 7.32
C GLY A 831 -7.53 24.60 6.08
N PRO A 832 -6.78 25.71 6.20
CA PRO A 832 -6.13 26.39 5.06
C PRO A 832 -5.03 25.57 4.34
N GLU A 833 -4.74 24.34 4.79
CA GLU A 833 -3.75 23.41 4.21
C GLU A 833 -4.38 22.13 3.63
N ALA A 834 -5.67 22.13 3.30
CA ALA A 834 -6.35 20.97 2.71
C ALA A 834 -6.27 20.99 1.17
N ASP A 835 -5.52 20.05 0.58
CA ASP A 835 -5.37 19.90 -0.88
C ASP A 835 -6.68 19.50 -1.61
N ASP A 836 -6.80 19.99 -2.86
CA ASP A 836 -7.68 19.75 -4.05
C ASP A 836 -9.09 19.12 -3.98
N TYR A 837 -9.51 18.45 -2.90
CA TYR A 837 -10.79 17.72 -2.86
C TYR A 837 -11.62 18.00 -1.60
N SER A 838 -11.43 19.17 -0.97
CA SER A 838 -12.20 19.61 0.18
C SER A 838 -13.22 20.69 -0.21
N ALA A 839 -14.40 20.67 0.42
CA ALA A 839 -15.33 21.78 0.30
C ALA A 839 -14.64 23.04 0.84
N THR A 840 -14.60 24.10 0.03
CA THR A 840 -13.98 25.35 0.46
C THR A 840 -14.75 25.95 1.61
N TRP A 841 -14.11 26.74 2.47
CA TRP A 841 -14.83 27.49 3.53
C TRP A 841 -15.94 28.37 2.96
N GLU A 842 -15.82 28.84 1.72
CA GLU A 842 -16.87 29.58 1.02
C GLU A 842 -18.08 28.70 0.69
N GLU A 843 -17.86 27.47 0.23
CA GLU A 843 -18.92 26.48 0.01
C GLU A 843 -19.65 26.13 1.31
N VAL A 844 -18.94 26.02 2.43
CA VAL A 844 -19.56 25.75 3.74
C VAL A 844 -20.39 26.95 4.23
N LYS A 845 -19.88 28.17 4.09
CA LYS A 845 -20.64 29.40 4.40
C LYS A 845 -21.90 29.50 3.56
N TRP A 846 -21.77 29.23 2.26
CA TRP A 846 -22.90 29.21 1.34
C TRP A 846 -23.94 28.18 1.77
N LEU A 847 -23.52 26.96 2.14
CA LEU A 847 -24.43 25.93 2.62
C LEU A 847 -25.16 26.38 3.89
N GLY A 848 -24.46 27.00 4.85
CA GLY A 848 -25.08 27.55 6.06
C GLY A 848 -26.13 28.62 5.76
N HIS A 849 -25.83 29.55 4.86
CA HIS A 849 -26.81 30.55 4.42
C HIS A 849 -27.97 29.92 3.64
N PHE A 850 -27.71 28.93 2.79
CA PHE A 850 -28.75 28.22 2.06
C PHE A 850 -29.71 27.52 3.03
N MET A 851 -29.21 26.87 4.06
CA MET A 851 -30.04 26.25 5.10
C MET A 851 -30.90 27.28 5.85
N ASP A 852 -30.40 28.50 6.10
CA ASP A 852 -31.21 29.59 6.66
C ASP A 852 -32.36 30.06 5.74
N THR A 853 -32.21 29.87 4.42
CA THR A 853 -33.23 30.25 3.42
C THR A 853 -34.33 29.21 3.27
N LEU A 854 -34.09 27.95 3.66
CA LEU A 854 -35.07 26.86 3.51
C LEU A 854 -36.30 27.00 4.43
N GLY A 855 -36.25 27.86 5.47
CA GLY A 855 -37.42 28.13 6.32
C GLY A 855 -37.82 26.95 7.22
N HIS A 856 -39.14 26.75 7.42
CA HIS A 856 -39.68 25.64 8.23
C HIS A 856 -39.42 24.28 7.52
N PRO A 857 -38.90 23.26 8.22
CA PRO A 857 -38.36 22.06 7.57
C PRO A 857 -39.46 21.07 7.19
N PRO A 858 -39.25 20.37 6.06
CA PRO A 858 -38.33 19.23 6.00
C PRO A 858 -37.31 19.29 4.85
N TRP A 859 -36.04 18.98 5.13
CA TRP A 859 -34.92 19.25 4.21
C TRP A 859 -34.37 18.00 3.49
N VAL A 860 -34.66 16.79 3.99
CA VAL A 860 -34.12 15.51 3.48
C VAL A 860 -35.21 14.41 3.42
N LEU A 861 -35.07 13.44 2.50
CA LEU A 861 -35.91 12.24 2.39
C LEU A 861 -35.58 11.16 3.44
N PRO A 862 -36.57 10.44 3.99
CA PRO A 862 -36.38 9.43 5.04
C PRO A 862 -35.67 8.15 4.58
N PHE A 863 -35.73 7.81 3.28
CA PHE A 863 -35.09 6.61 2.72
C PHE A 863 -33.62 6.82 2.31
N VAL A 864 -33.10 8.03 2.47
CA VAL A 864 -31.69 8.32 2.21
C VAL A 864 -30.88 7.78 3.39
N HIS A 865 -29.96 6.83 3.14
CA HIS A 865 -29.13 6.23 4.19
C HIS A 865 -28.13 7.25 4.78
N VAL A 866 -28.59 8.03 5.76
CA VAL A 866 -27.76 8.98 6.51
C VAL A 866 -27.01 8.24 7.62
N ARG A 867 -25.68 8.34 7.64
CA ARG A 867 -24.81 7.81 8.70
C ARG A 867 -23.58 8.69 8.91
N ILE A 868 -23.69 9.77 9.65
CA ILE A 868 -22.53 10.54 10.09
C ILE A 868 -21.81 9.74 11.18
N GLY A 869 -20.73 9.05 10.80
CA GLY A 869 -19.93 8.27 11.75
C GLY A 869 -19.21 9.16 12.77
N GLY A 870 -19.59 9.03 14.04
CA GLY A 870 -18.75 9.27 15.23
C GLY A 870 -17.87 10.53 15.21
N VAL A 871 -18.49 11.71 15.22
CA VAL A 871 -17.79 12.98 15.51
C VAL A 871 -17.47 13.02 17.01
N GLN A 872 -16.20 13.10 17.40
CA GLN A 872 -15.81 13.35 18.79
C GLN A 872 -15.68 14.87 19.03
N SER A 873 -15.91 15.33 20.27
CA SER A 873 -15.82 16.76 20.62
C SER A 873 -14.44 17.38 20.35
N ALA A 874 -13.39 16.55 20.28
CA ALA A 874 -12.03 16.97 19.94
C ALA A 874 -11.81 17.28 18.45
N ASP A 875 -12.71 16.82 17.58
CA ASP A 875 -12.67 17.06 16.12
C ASP A 875 -13.38 18.38 15.73
N LEU A 876 -14.05 19.03 16.69
CA LEU A 876 -14.82 20.25 16.48
C LEU A 876 -14.04 21.45 17.02
N ARG A 877 -13.70 22.40 16.14
CA ARG A 877 -13.31 23.75 16.56
C ARG A 877 -14.53 24.47 17.12
N LEU A 878 -14.80 24.30 18.41
CA LEU A 878 -15.99 24.84 19.09
C LEU A 878 -16.13 26.36 18.94
N ASP A 879 -15.02 27.07 18.74
CA ASP A 879 -14.94 28.51 18.48
C ASP A 879 -15.49 28.92 17.10
N THR A 880 -15.64 27.98 16.15
CA THR A 880 -16.19 28.26 14.81
C THR A 880 -17.67 27.90 14.68
N LEU A 881 -18.31 27.30 15.69
CA LEU A 881 -19.72 26.86 15.65
C LEU A 881 -20.72 28.03 15.49
N ASN A 882 -20.34 29.24 15.89
CA ASN A 882 -21.15 30.46 15.70
C ASN A 882 -21.01 31.10 14.31
N SER A 883 -20.12 30.59 13.46
CA SER A 883 -20.03 31.02 12.07
C SER A 883 -21.09 30.31 11.21
N ASP A 884 -21.35 30.82 10.00
CA ASP A 884 -22.21 30.14 9.03
C ASP A 884 -21.72 28.71 8.72
N CYS A 885 -20.40 28.50 8.78
CA CYS A 885 -19.82 27.17 8.62
C CYS A 885 -20.20 26.24 9.78
N GLY A 886 -20.05 26.76 10.99
CA GLY A 886 -20.42 26.09 12.23
C GLY A 886 -21.90 25.72 12.31
N TRP A 887 -22.76 26.61 11.80
CA TRP A 887 -24.19 26.40 11.68
C TRP A 887 -24.55 25.29 10.68
N ALA A 888 -23.96 25.30 9.48
CA ALA A 888 -24.16 24.25 8.49
C ALA A 888 -23.81 22.88 9.08
N LEU A 889 -22.67 22.80 9.78
CA LEU A 889 -22.20 21.60 10.45
C LEU A 889 -23.16 21.09 11.51
N LEU A 890 -23.66 21.98 12.38
CA LEU A 890 -24.65 21.63 13.39
C LEU A 890 -25.92 21.06 12.74
N CYS A 891 -26.46 21.71 11.72
CA CYS A 891 -27.69 21.25 11.10
C CYS A 891 -27.53 19.89 10.39
N LEU A 892 -26.39 19.64 9.74
CA LEU A 892 -26.08 18.33 9.18
C LEU A 892 -26.03 17.24 10.27
N MET A 893 -25.50 17.55 11.46
CA MET A 893 -25.52 16.64 12.62
C MET A 893 -26.94 16.38 13.12
N LEU A 894 -27.80 17.41 13.19
CA LEU A 894 -29.19 17.26 13.61
C LEU A 894 -30.01 16.39 12.65
N ILE A 895 -29.83 16.59 11.33
CA ILE A 895 -30.43 15.76 10.27
C ILE A 895 -30.06 14.28 10.45
N ASP A 896 -28.81 13.98 10.77
CA ASP A 896 -28.35 12.59 10.97
C ASP A 896 -28.92 11.93 12.22
N ILE A 897 -29.01 12.67 13.33
CA ILE A 897 -29.63 12.19 14.57
C ILE A 897 -31.08 11.77 14.30
N GLU A 898 -31.80 12.58 13.52
CA GLU A 898 -33.18 12.35 13.15
C GLU A 898 -33.33 11.13 12.22
N ALA A 899 -32.58 11.08 11.11
CA ALA A 899 -32.62 9.99 10.14
C ALA A 899 -32.22 8.63 10.73
N THR A 900 -31.17 8.57 11.57
CA THR A 900 -30.73 7.34 12.26
C THR A 900 -31.75 6.85 13.28
N GLY A 901 -32.54 7.77 13.85
CA GLY A 901 -33.67 7.44 14.72
C GLY A 901 -34.75 6.69 13.94
N VAL A 902 -35.13 7.19 12.76
CA VAL A 902 -36.19 6.64 11.91
C VAL A 902 -35.83 5.25 11.35
N GLU A 903 -34.59 5.03 10.88
CA GLU A 903 -34.14 3.75 10.27
C GLU A 903 -34.26 2.53 11.20
N LYS A 904 -33.97 2.69 12.51
CA LYS A 904 -34.02 1.59 13.48
C LYS A 904 -35.43 1.02 13.71
N PHE A 905 -36.46 1.81 13.43
CA PHE A 905 -37.86 1.45 13.68
C PHE A 905 -38.63 1.09 12.39
N LEU A 906 -38.09 1.41 11.21
CA LEU A 906 -38.67 1.06 9.90
C LEU A 906 -38.16 -0.27 9.29
N GLN A 907 -37.53 -1.17 10.07
CA GLN A 907 -37.10 -2.47 9.52
C GLN A 907 -38.30 -3.28 8.98
N PRO A 908 -38.15 -4.05 7.88
CA PRO A 908 -39.27 -4.50 7.04
C PRO A 908 -40.20 -5.56 7.66
N SER A 909 -40.09 -5.88 8.95
CA SER A 909 -40.83 -7.01 9.51
C SER A 909 -42.34 -6.80 9.58
N HIS A 910 -42.89 -5.57 9.61
CA HIS A 910 -44.34 -5.36 9.60
C HIS A 910 -44.74 -4.06 8.89
N GLY A 911 -45.44 -4.20 7.75
CA GLY A 911 -46.00 -3.09 6.97
C GLY A 911 -47.23 -2.45 7.61
N ASP A 912 -47.09 -1.92 8.84
CA ASP A 912 -48.14 -1.22 9.56
C ASP A 912 -47.70 0.21 9.87
N SER A 913 -48.55 1.19 9.53
CA SER A 913 -48.40 2.63 9.81
C SER A 913 -48.08 2.96 11.28
N ARG A 914 -48.33 2.02 12.20
CA ARG A 914 -48.01 2.10 13.63
C ARG A 914 -46.51 2.07 13.99
N ASN A 915 -45.62 1.67 13.07
CA ASN A 915 -44.17 1.65 13.32
C ASN A 915 -43.53 3.05 13.31
N TYR A 916 -44.11 4.00 12.57
CA TYR A 916 -43.56 5.36 12.49
C TYR A 916 -43.89 6.17 13.75
N ASP A 917 -45.14 6.14 14.25
CA ASP A 917 -45.51 6.85 15.48
C ASP A 917 -44.69 6.34 16.69
N GLN A 918 -44.26 5.07 16.68
CA GLN A 918 -43.34 4.50 17.68
C GLN A 918 -41.89 4.97 17.48
N ALA A 919 -41.44 5.12 16.23
CA ALA A 919 -40.15 5.72 15.91
C ALA A 919 -40.09 7.18 16.37
N GLU A 920 -41.18 7.93 16.13
CA GLU A 920 -41.38 9.32 16.51
C GLU A 920 -41.43 9.47 18.03
N ALA A 921 -42.16 8.60 18.75
CA ALA A 921 -42.15 8.56 20.21
C ALA A 921 -40.77 8.19 20.78
N ALA A 922 -40.02 7.30 20.13
CA ALA A 922 -38.66 6.94 20.52
C ALA A 922 -37.64 8.04 20.21
N LEU A 923 -37.81 8.76 19.10
CA LEU A 923 -37.05 9.96 18.74
C LEU A 923 -37.33 11.10 19.70
N ALA A 924 -38.60 11.38 20.01
CA ALA A 924 -39.02 12.34 21.03
C ALA A 924 -38.47 11.96 22.41
N TRP A 925 -38.50 10.67 22.77
CA TRP A 925 -37.84 10.18 23.99
C TRP A 925 -36.32 10.37 23.94
N ARG A 926 -35.66 10.19 22.79
CA ARG A 926 -34.22 10.39 22.63
C ARG A 926 -33.82 11.87 22.63
N ARG A 927 -34.65 12.74 22.03
CA ARG A 927 -34.59 14.21 22.10
C ARG A 927 -34.73 14.67 23.56
N ALA A 928 -35.67 14.09 24.31
CA ALA A 928 -35.91 14.37 25.73
C ALA A 928 -34.90 13.73 26.71
N ALA A 929 -34.28 12.59 26.36
CA ALA A 929 -33.27 11.91 27.17
C ALA A 929 -31.91 12.65 27.19
N TYR A 930 -31.68 13.59 26.27
CA TYR A 930 -30.59 14.56 26.30
C TYR A 930 -30.90 15.73 27.26
N THR A 931 -31.45 15.43 28.45
CA THR A 931 -31.94 16.43 29.41
C THR A 931 -30.83 17.23 30.12
N ALA A 932 -29.58 16.99 29.77
CA ALA A 932 -28.53 17.98 29.88
C ALA A 932 -27.67 17.88 28.63
N LEU A 933 -27.90 18.76 27.65
CA LEU A 933 -26.91 19.00 26.60
C LEU A 933 -25.55 19.16 27.28
N PRO A 934 -24.49 18.50 26.80
CA PRO A 934 -23.15 18.71 27.33
C PRO A 934 -22.88 20.21 27.47
N GLN A 935 -22.26 20.63 28.57
CA GLN A 935 -22.14 22.04 28.94
C GLN A 935 -21.54 22.90 27.80
N TRP A 936 -20.65 22.31 26.99
CA TRP A 936 -20.08 22.93 25.80
C TRP A 936 -21.12 23.16 24.67
N LEU A 937 -22.06 22.24 24.45
CA LEU A 937 -23.08 22.34 23.40
C LEU A 937 -24.18 23.33 23.80
N SER A 938 -24.56 23.36 25.08
CA SER A 938 -25.45 24.40 25.62
C SER A 938 -24.84 25.78 25.45
N ALA A 939 -23.55 25.95 25.82
CA ALA A 939 -22.84 27.22 25.65
C ALA A 939 -22.74 27.67 24.19
N VAL A 940 -22.63 26.72 23.26
CA VAL A 940 -22.64 26.98 21.81
C VAL A 940 -24.02 27.44 21.34
N ILE A 941 -25.10 26.74 21.74
CA ILE A 941 -26.48 27.12 21.38
C ILE A 941 -26.84 28.51 21.93
N ASP A 942 -26.41 28.81 23.16
CA ASP A 942 -26.62 30.11 23.81
C ASP A 942 -25.83 31.26 23.15
N ALA A 943 -24.78 30.95 22.39
CA ALA A 943 -23.98 31.92 21.66
C ALA A 943 -24.45 32.13 20.21
N MET A 944 -25.43 31.36 19.72
CA MET A 944 -25.97 31.48 18.36
C MET A 944 -26.92 32.68 18.19
N PRO A 945 -27.07 33.20 16.95
CA PRO A 945 -28.14 34.15 16.61
C PRO A 945 -29.53 33.61 16.99
N ALA A 946 -30.42 34.47 17.48
CA ALA A 946 -31.74 34.10 17.99
C ALA A 946 -32.52 33.17 17.05
N LYS A 947 -32.58 33.49 15.75
CA LYS A 947 -33.29 32.68 14.74
C LYS A 947 -32.78 31.23 14.63
N ARG A 948 -31.46 31.02 14.77
CA ARG A 948 -30.83 29.68 14.72
C ARG A 948 -31.03 28.93 16.03
N ARG A 949 -30.90 29.63 17.15
CA ARG A 949 -31.16 29.10 18.49
C ARG A 949 -32.59 28.61 18.62
N ASP A 950 -33.55 29.43 18.19
CA ASP A 950 -34.98 29.10 18.25
C ASP A 950 -35.30 27.86 17.42
N LEU A 951 -34.64 27.66 16.26
CA LEU A 951 -34.79 26.45 15.45
C LEU A 951 -34.25 25.19 16.14
N VAL A 952 -33.08 25.28 16.77
CA VAL A 952 -32.48 24.15 17.51
C VAL A 952 -33.31 23.80 18.74
N VAL A 953 -33.81 24.81 19.47
CA VAL A 953 -34.73 24.62 20.60
C VAL A 953 -36.05 24.02 20.14
N ALA A 954 -36.64 24.52 19.05
CA ALA A 954 -37.85 23.95 18.47
C ALA A 954 -37.67 22.49 18.03
N TRP A 955 -36.50 22.12 17.51
CA TRP A 955 -36.16 20.72 17.21
C TRP A 955 -36.04 19.86 18.48
N LEU A 956 -35.35 20.35 19.52
CA LEU A 956 -35.24 19.67 20.82
C LEU A 956 -36.63 19.44 21.45
N ASP A 957 -37.54 20.42 21.28
CA ASP A 957 -38.91 20.42 21.79
C ASP A 957 -39.92 19.73 20.86
N ASN A 958 -39.47 19.05 19.81
CA ASN A 958 -40.31 18.27 18.87
C ASN A 958 -41.34 19.12 18.12
N GLN A 959 -41.04 20.40 17.85
CA GLN A 959 -41.90 21.31 17.09
C GLN A 959 -41.53 21.36 15.60
N VAL A 960 -40.39 20.78 15.23
CA VAL A 960 -39.70 20.97 13.96
C VAL A 960 -38.96 19.67 13.59
N ASP A 961 -39.20 19.12 12.39
CA ASP A 961 -38.57 17.90 11.87
C ASP A 961 -37.77 18.18 10.59
N PHE A 962 -36.52 17.74 10.53
CA PHE A 962 -35.63 17.97 9.39
C PHE A 962 -35.79 16.96 8.25
N VAL A 963 -36.56 15.88 8.42
CA VAL A 963 -36.74 14.79 7.44
C VAL A 963 -38.23 14.55 7.12
N VAL A 964 -38.59 14.24 5.86
CA VAL A 964 -39.99 14.03 5.43
C VAL A 964 -40.59 12.68 5.81
N ARG A 965 -41.92 12.66 5.93
CA ARG A 965 -42.84 11.51 6.02
C ARG A 965 -43.49 11.26 4.64
N GLU A 966 -43.00 10.29 3.86
CA GLU A 966 -43.77 9.67 2.76
C GLU A 966 -43.77 8.15 2.90
#